data_AF-A0A1A8YRQ8-F1
#
_entry.id   AF-A0A1A8YRQ8-F1
#
_cell.length_a   1.000
_cell.length_b   1.000
_cell.length_c   1.000
_cell.angle_alpha   90.00
_cell.angle_beta   90.00
_cell.angle_gamma   90.00
#
_symmetry.space_group_name_H-M   'P 1'
#
loop_
_entity.id
_entity.type
_entity.pdbx_description
1 polymer ?
#
loop_
_entity_poly.entity_id
_entity_poly.type
_entity_poly.pdbx_seq_one_letter_code
_entity_poly.pdbx_strand_id
1 'polypeptide(L)'
;MRTDCEKAEGTLSASPCFPHFSQQRQSRCTKPPHKAATQGRHTKLLHKDATQSRCTKPPHKAATQGRHTKLLHKDATQSCYTKLLHKAATQSCLLRVGKMLNFIKVPRIFRCGMGSEKNPLRNGIARWRDDLLWRGTRGRASVSTARNFLDILEFEEEVEETEYRRIDELSKYVEIIKMKDTPLSESKYYGYDFEKEENFFDKDGNIRISSENVREFGKNGVKEYIHIPPFVLTKLCEYAFKEILFFLNKKHLKQLQNIIRDKNASNNDKYVAMTLIKNAVISSEQHLPGCQDTGTAIILGKKDEEIITTYEHKYLNLGVYNAYKNNNFRYSQLSPLDMFNEVNTKNNLPCQVEIYNTVKKGNKLYRENKEGPKYELIFIAKGGGSANKTFLFQQTKSILNEEKLYNFLLEKIKEIGTSACPPYHLAIVIGGLSAEMNLKMVKLASCRYIDNIRKEGSIFGKAFRDIKSENIILERAQSLGIGAQFGGKYFLHDVRVIRLPRHSASCPIGIGVSCSADRQIKCYINKNGVYMENLEHEPIKYLPEITLNDLHKNEGVPINLNNGMDKIIECISSYPVSTLLLLTGKLIVARDTAHKKIVEQYLHENIPIPDYFKDYPIYYAGPAKTPNNYTSGSFGPTTAGRMDAYVEILMKNKASLISLAKGNRSSIVRNSCKKYNGFYLGSIGGPGAILAKNNIQNVQVIDFPELGMEAVHLIDVVDFPAFIVIDNKGNDFYNQWIPS
;
A
#
# COMPACT_ATOMS: atom_id res chain seq x y z
N MET A 1 -13.62 -101.78 40.59
CA MET A 1 -12.38 -102.10 39.85
C MET A 1 -11.97 -100.86 39.07
N ARG A 2 -11.16 -100.03 39.72
CA ARG A 2 -9.76 -99.64 39.37
C ARG A 2 -9.76 -98.48 38.37
N THR A 3 -9.15 -97.33 38.63
CA THR A 3 -7.86 -97.00 39.26
C THR A 3 -7.93 -95.56 39.81
N ASP A 4 -7.69 -95.29 41.10
CA ASP A 4 -6.42 -95.14 41.84
C ASP A 4 -5.61 -93.87 41.53
N CYS A 5 -5.37 -93.13 42.61
CA CYS A 5 -4.93 -91.75 42.70
C CYS A 5 -3.66 -91.67 43.54
N GLU A 6 -2.98 -90.53 43.41
CA GLU A 6 -2.01 -89.92 44.33
C GLU A 6 -0.49 -90.15 44.15
N LYS A 7 0.15 -88.97 43.97
CA LYS A 7 1.31 -88.41 44.70
C LYS A 7 2.73 -88.51 44.12
N ALA A 8 3.36 -87.34 44.25
CA ALA A 8 4.77 -87.04 44.57
C ALA A 8 5.73 -86.63 43.42
N GLU A 9 6.17 -85.37 43.55
CA GLU A 9 7.53 -84.79 43.46
C GLU A 9 8.53 -85.20 42.35
N GLY A 10 9.18 -84.19 41.74
CA GLY A 10 10.58 -84.32 41.29
C GLY A 10 10.97 -83.64 39.96
N THR A 11 11.88 -82.67 40.08
CA THR A 11 13.07 -82.38 39.21
C THR A 11 12.99 -81.80 37.78
N LEU A 12 13.94 -80.89 37.54
CA LEU A 12 14.31 -80.17 36.31
C LEU A 12 14.93 -81.08 35.22
N SER A 13 14.62 -80.83 33.93
CA SER A 13 15.60 -80.80 32.82
C SER A 13 14.97 -80.27 31.52
N ALA A 14 15.79 -79.66 30.66
CA ALA A 14 15.41 -78.90 29.48
C ALA A 14 15.81 -79.58 28.16
N SER A 15 15.10 -79.20 27.07
CA SER A 15 15.48 -79.20 25.63
C SER A 15 14.92 -80.35 24.75
N PRO A 16 14.86 -80.21 23.40
CA PRO A 16 14.16 -79.18 22.61
C PRO A 16 13.42 -79.77 21.37
N CYS A 17 12.54 -79.01 20.70
CA CYS A 17 12.43 -78.94 19.22
C CYS A 17 11.26 -78.04 18.76
N PHE A 18 11.62 -76.92 18.13
CA PHE A 18 10.81 -75.93 17.39
C PHE A 18 10.57 -76.43 15.92
N PRO A 19 9.65 -75.87 15.09
CA PRO A 19 9.60 -74.43 14.81
C PRO A 19 8.22 -73.74 14.67
N HIS A 20 8.28 -72.47 15.06
CA HIS A 20 7.56 -71.28 14.61
C HIS A 20 6.50 -71.46 13.52
N PHE A 21 5.25 -71.03 13.77
CA PHE A 21 4.43 -70.18 12.87
C PHE A 21 2.99 -70.02 13.43
N SER A 22 2.73 -69.14 14.41
CA SER A 22 1.36 -68.61 14.60
C SER A 22 1.24 -67.32 15.44
N GLN A 23 2.18 -67.02 16.36
CA GLN A 23 2.06 -65.81 17.21
C GLN A 23 2.36 -64.49 16.49
N GLN A 24 3.18 -64.47 15.44
CA GLN A 24 3.50 -63.23 14.71
C GLN A 24 2.33 -62.68 13.87
N ARG A 25 1.39 -63.52 13.41
CA ARG A 25 0.21 -63.04 12.67
C ARG A 25 -0.87 -62.45 13.58
N GLN A 26 -1.03 -62.96 14.81
CA GLN A 26 -2.04 -62.48 15.75
C GLN A 26 -1.66 -61.15 16.42
N SER A 27 -0.36 -60.87 16.59
CA SER A 27 0.13 -59.59 17.13
C SER A 27 0.13 -58.46 16.10
N ARG A 28 0.30 -58.77 14.80
CA ARG A 28 0.37 -57.75 13.73
C ARG A 28 -0.97 -57.43 13.06
N CYS A 29 -1.93 -58.36 12.96
CA CYS A 29 -3.12 -58.12 12.14
C CYS A 29 -4.45 -57.95 12.91
N THR A 30 -4.64 -58.56 14.10
CA THR A 30 -5.95 -58.54 14.78
C THR A 30 -5.96 -57.83 16.15
N LYS A 31 -4.87 -57.85 16.92
CA LYS A 31 -4.79 -57.14 18.21
C LYS A 31 -4.83 -55.60 18.11
N PRO A 32 -4.16 -54.92 17.16
CA PRO A 32 -4.16 -53.46 17.11
C PRO A 32 -5.54 -52.83 16.82
N PRO A 33 -6.31 -53.27 15.79
CA PRO A 33 -7.58 -52.61 15.47
C PRO A 33 -8.65 -52.87 16.54
N HIS A 34 -8.71 -54.08 17.11
CA HIS A 34 -9.72 -54.41 18.13
C HIS A 34 -9.40 -53.77 19.50
N LYS A 35 -8.12 -53.63 19.88
CA LYS A 35 -7.77 -52.95 21.15
C LYS A 35 -8.00 -51.44 21.06
N ALA A 36 -7.68 -50.80 19.92
CA ALA A 36 -7.88 -49.37 19.72
C ALA A 36 -9.38 -48.98 19.65
N ALA A 37 -10.19 -49.76 18.93
CA ALA A 37 -11.62 -49.46 18.77
C ALA A 37 -12.43 -49.62 20.06
N THR A 38 -12.10 -50.64 20.88
CA THR A 38 -12.86 -50.93 22.12
C THR A 38 -12.41 -50.04 23.29
N GLN A 39 -11.13 -49.67 23.38
CA GLN A 39 -10.59 -48.81 24.45
C GLN A 39 -10.92 -47.31 24.22
N GLY A 40 -11.10 -46.90 22.96
CA GLY A 40 -11.54 -45.55 22.59
C GLY A 40 -13.01 -45.28 22.95
N ARG A 41 -13.91 -46.24 22.72
CA ARG A 41 -15.36 -46.06 22.93
C ARG A 41 -15.82 -46.26 24.37
N HIS A 42 -15.26 -47.20 25.14
CA HIS A 42 -15.79 -47.52 26.48
C HIS A 42 -14.98 -47.03 27.68
N THR A 43 -13.69 -46.68 27.55
CA THR A 43 -12.87 -46.29 28.71
C THR A 43 -12.45 -44.82 28.69
N LYS A 44 -12.10 -44.24 27.52
CA LYS A 44 -11.67 -42.83 27.42
C LYS A 44 -12.80 -41.81 27.49
N LEU A 45 -13.99 -42.14 26.99
CA LEU A 45 -15.15 -41.22 26.98
C LEU A 45 -15.87 -41.15 28.33
N LEU A 46 -16.01 -42.28 29.04
CA LEU A 46 -16.75 -42.33 30.32
C LEU A 46 -15.92 -41.93 31.55
N HIS A 47 -14.61 -42.24 31.59
CA HIS A 47 -13.79 -41.95 32.79
C HIS A 47 -13.00 -40.65 32.73
N LYS A 48 -12.73 -40.06 31.55
CA LYS A 48 -11.91 -38.85 31.46
C LYS A 48 -12.63 -37.62 32.01
N ASP A 49 -13.90 -37.42 31.66
CA ASP A 49 -14.66 -36.25 32.13
C ASP A 49 -14.98 -36.32 33.63
N ALA A 50 -15.32 -37.51 34.14
CA ALA A 50 -15.62 -37.72 35.56
C ALA A 50 -14.39 -37.59 36.46
N THR A 51 -13.21 -38.04 36.01
CA THR A 51 -11.96 -37.92 36.77
C THR A 51 -11.40 -36.50 36.68
N GLN A 52 -11.60 -35.83 35.54
CA GLN A 52 -11.17 -34.44 35.34
C GLN A 52 -12.06 -33.44 36.09
N SER A 53 -13.36 -33.74 36.28
CA SER A 53 -14.29 -32.92 37.06
C SER A 53 -14.12 -33.05 38.57
N ARG A 54 -13.84 -34.25 39.08
CA ARG A 54 -13.74 -34.51 40.54
C ARG A 54 -12.33 -34.31 41.12
N CYS A 55 -11.26 -34.61 40.38
CA CYS A 55 -9.92 -34.68 40.98
C CYS A 55 -8.95 -33.58 40.51
N THR A 56 -9.07 -33.06 39.28
CA THR A 56 -8.12 -32.06 38.74
C THR A 56 -8.71 -30.64 38.60
N LYS A 57 -9.98 -30.49 38.20
CA LYS A 57 -10.60 -29.15 38.10
C LYS A 57 -10.65 -28.37 39.43
N PRO A 58 -11.02 -28.94 40.59
CA PRO A 58 -11.11 -28.17 41.85
C PRO A 58 -9.77 -27.57 42.34
N PRO A 59 -8.65 -28.33 42.44
CA PRO A 59 -7.38 -27.77 42.90
C PRO A 59 -6.74 -26.82 41.88
N HIS A 60 -6.85 -27.12 40.58
CA HIS A 60 -6.30 -26.24 39.55
C HIS A 60 -7.13 -24.97 39.38
N LYS A 61 -8.46 -25.02 39.45
CA LYS A 61 -9.33 -23.84 39.34
C LYS A 61 -9.15 -22.91 40.54
N ALA A 62 -9.05 -23.43 41.76
CA ALA A 62 -8.79 -22.59 42.96
C ALA A 62 -7.42 -21.89 42.90
N ALA A 63 -6.36 -22.60 42.51
CA ALA A 63 -5.01 -22.04 42.40
C ALA A 63 -4.85 -21.03 41.26
N THR A 64 -5.48 -21.30 40.10
CA THR A 64 -5.40 -20.41 38.92
C THR A 64 -6.29 -19.18 39.09
N GLN A 65 -7.46 -19.31 39.73
CA GLN A 65 -8.38 -18.20 40.00
C GLN A 65 -7.88 -17.26 41.11
N GLY A 66 -7.11 -17.78 42.07
CA GLY A 66 -6.41 -16.98 43.08
C GLY A 66 -5.26 -16.13 42.50
N ARG A 67 -4.40 -16.73 41.66
CA ARG A 67 -3.20 -16.05 41.10
C ARG A 67 -3.48 -15.20 39.86
N HIS A 68 -4.36 -15.64 38.96
CA HIS A 68 -4.57 -14.96 37.66
C HIS A 68 -5.85 -14.12 37.58
N THR A 69 -6.85 -14.36 38.44
CA THR A 69 -8.13 -13.63 38.36
C THR A 69 -8.33 -12.69 39.54
N LYS A 70 -8.20 -13.14 40.80
CA LYS A 70 -8.41 -12.29 41.98
C LYS A 70 -7.30 -11.25 42.20
N LEU A 71 -6.03 -11.57 41.96
CA LEU A 71 -4.92 -10.60 42.12
C LEU A 71 -4.87 -9.58 40.98
N LEU A 72 -5.04 -10.01 39.73
CA LEU A 72 -4.97 -9.13 38.55
C LEU A 72 -6.25 -8.31 38.31
N HIS A 73 -7.45 -8.86 38.55
CA HIS A 73 -8.68 -8.10 38.36
C HIS A 73 -9.09 -7.27 39.59
N LYS A 74 -8.76 -7.63 40.83
CA LYS A 74 -9.19 -6.84 42.00
C LYS A 74 -8.51 -5.46 42.01
N ASP A 75 -7.21 -5.39 41.74
CA ASP A 75 -6.48 -4.10 41.67
C ASP A 75 -6.91 -3.27 40.45
N ALA A 76 -7.09 -3.90 39.28
CA ALA A 76 -7.53 -3.22 38.07
C ALA A 76 -8.99 -2.71 38.17
N THR A 77 -9.90 -3.48 38.76
CA THR A 77 -11.32 -3.10 38.91
C THR A 77 -11.51 -2.06 40.02
N GLN A 78 -10.72 -2.13 41.10
CA GLN A 78 -10.73 -1.14 42.19
C GLN A 78 -10.10 0.20 41.76
N SER A 79 -9.14 0.18 40.82
CA SER A 79 -8.57 1.35 40.14
C SER A 79 -9.54 1.98 39.12
N CYS A 80 -10.10 1.16 38.22
CA CYS A 80 -10.88 1.66 37.09
C CYS A 80 -12.34 2.02 37.42
N TYR A 81 -12.97 1.35 38.38
CA TYR A 81 -14.38 1.59 38.73
C TYR A 81 -14.53 2.25 40.11
N THR A 82 -13.98 1.67 41.18
CA THR A 82 -14.26 2.17 42.55
C THR A 82 -13.58 3.50 42.87
N LYS A 83 -12.30 3.70 42.49
CA LYS A 83 -11.58 4.97 42.69
C LYS A 83 -12.06 6.09 41.77
N LEU A 84 -12.43 5.80 40.52
CA LEU A 84 -12.94 6.79 39.56
C LEU A 84 -14.36 7.25 39.88
N LEU A 85 -15.28 6.32 40.23
CA LEU A 85 -16.64 6.66 40.67
C LEU A 85 -16.68 7.38 42.02
N HIS A 86 -15.90 6.95 43.03
CA HIS A 86 -15.84 7.68 44.30
C HIS A 86 -15.15 9.05 44.16
N LYS A 87 -14.12 9.21 43.33
CA LYS A 87 -13.44 10.51 43.16
C LYS A 87 -14.34 11.50 42.41
N ALA A 88 -15.09 11.05 41.39
CA ALA A 88 -16.08 11.87 40.69
C ALA A 88 -17.30 12.22 41.56
N ALA A 89 -17.84 11.27 42.31
CA ALA A 89 -18.96 11.51 43.22
C ALA A 89 -18.58 12.45 44.38
N THR A 90 -17.39 12.28 44.99
CA THR A 90 -16.92 13.11 46.11
C THR A 90 -16.51 14.53 45.65
N GLN A 91 -15.92 14.69 44.45
CA GLN A 91 -15.62 16.02 43.89
C GLN A 91 -16.89 16.77 43.47
N SER A 92 -17.91 16.08 42.93
CA SER A 92 -19.19 16.71 42.58
C SER A 92 -20.00 17.14 43.81
N CYS A 93 -19.89 16.40 44.93
CA CYS A 93 -20.56 16.72 46.19
C CYS A 93 -19.88 17.91 46.90
N LEU A 94 -18.55 17.99 46.90
CA LEU A 94 -17.80 19.14 47.46
C LEU A 94 -17.99 20.44 46.67
N LEU A 95 -18.14 20.37 45.34
CA LEU A 95 -18.44 21.53 44.49
C LEU A 95 -19.91 22.00 44.58
N ARG A 96 -20.86 21.11 44.94
CA ARG A 96 -22.26 21.47 45.21
C ARG A 96 -22.46 22.08 46.60
N VAL A 97 -21.76 21.59 47.63
CA VAL A 97 -21.82 22.17 48.99
C VAL A 97 -21.18 23.56 49.03
N GLY A 98 -20.10 23.79 48.27
CA GLY A 98 -19.45 25.10 48.15
C GLY A 98 -20.26 26.17 47.40
N LYS A 99 -21.30 25.79 46.65
CA LYS A 99 -22.20 26.72 45.93
C LYS A 99 -23.51 27.04 46.66
N MET A 100 -23.82 26.35 47.77
CA MET A 100 -25.04 26.60 48.57
C MET A 100 -24.86 27.50 49.80
N LEU A 101 -23.67 28.05 50.05
CA LEU A 101 -23.38 28.84 51.27
C LEU A 101 -23.00 30.33 51.04
N ASN A 102 -23.40 30.94 49.91
CA ASN A 102 -23.14 32.36 49.63
C ASN A 102 -24.41 33.20 49.41
N PHE A 103 -25.47 32.92 50.16
CA PHE A 103 -26.60 33.84 50.35
C PHE A 103 -27.04 33.80 51.81
N ILE A 104 -26.53 34.70 52.63
CA ILE A 104 -27.21 35.40 53.75
C ILE A 104 -26.29 36.56 54.15
N LYS A 105 -26.91 37.71 54.44
CA LYS A 105 -26.33 39.05 54.51
C LYS A 105 -26.39 39.53 55.99
N VAL A 106 -25.38 40.31 56.42
CA VAL A 106 -25.39 41.33 57.53
C VAL A 106 -25.08 40.82 58.98
N PRO A 107 -24.51 41.60 59.97
CA PRO A 107 -23.59 42.78 59.99
C PRO A 107 -22.33 42.66 60.91
N ARG A 108 -21.48 43.72 60.87
CA ARG A 108 -20.40 44.14 61.82
C ARG A 108 -20.63 43.81 63.31
N ILE A 109 -19.54 43.49 64.04
CA ILE A 109 -19.17 44.03 65.38
C ILE A 109 -17.70 43.63 65.74
N PHE A 110 -17.08 44.50 66.55
CA PHE A 110 -15.68 44.64 66.98
C PHE A 110 -15.08 43.53 67.88
N ARG A 111 -13.72 43.59 67.95
CA ARG A 111 -12.79 43.46 69.12
C ARG A 111 -11.97 42.17 69.34
N CYS A 112 -10.65 42.42 69.37
CA CYS A 112 -9.59 41.95 70.29
C CYS A 112 -9.17 40.48 70.37
N GLY A 113 -7.85 40.27 70.42
CA GLY A 113 -7.24 39.17 71.17
C GLY A 113 -6.04 38.53 70.50
N MET A 114 -4.85 38.73 71.08
CA MET A 114 -3.57 38.12 70.74
C MET A 114 -3.56 36.58 70.93
N GLY A 115 -2.58 35.90 70.31
CA GLY A 115 -1.97 34.71 70.91
C GLY A 115 -1.87 33.46 70.02
N SER A 116 -0.65 33.24 69.50
CA SER A 116 0.03 31.95 69.28
C SER A 116 -0.80 30.65 69.11
N GLU A 117 -0.70 30.02 67.93
CA GLU A 117 0.00 28.73 67.74
C GLU A 117 -0.14 28.21 66.29
N LYS A 118 0.87 27.44 65.87
CA LYS A 118 1.19 27.02 64.50
C LYS A 118 0.09 26.17 63.86
N ASN A 119 -0.32 26.49 62.62
CA ASN A 119 -1.17 25.64 61.79
C ASN A 119 -0.39 25.16 60.53
N PRO A 120 -0.10 23.85 60.37
CA PRO A 120 0.75 23.30 59.30
C PRO A 120 -0.01 23.11 57.97
N LEU A 121 -0.74 24.12 57.52
CA LEU A 121 -1.53 24.08 56.27
C LEU A 121 -1.14 25.15 55.24
N ARG A 122 -0.07 25.92 55.48
CA ARG A 122 0.48 26.89 54.52
C ARG A 122 1.67 26.40 53.67
N ASN A 123 2.19 25.19 53.92
CA ASN A 123 3.31 24.62 53.14
C ASN A 123 2.90 23.71 51.97
N GLY A 124 1.59 23.54 51.70
CA GLY A 124 1.10 22.69 50.61
C GLY A 124 0.91 23.40 49.26
N ILE A 125 0.78 24.72 49.24
CA ILE A 125 0.46 25.49 48.02
C ILE A 125 1.74 26.12 47.39
N ALA A 126 2.83 26.25 48.15
CA ALA A 126 4.11 26.74 47.63
C ALA A 126 4.93 25.64 46.93
N ARG A 127 4.72 24.35 47.23
CA ARG A 127 5.53 23.25 46.69
C ARG A 127 5.12 22.73 45.30
N TRP A 128 3.99 23.17 44.75
CA TRP A 128 3.57 22.85 43.38
C TRP A 128 4.00 23.89 42.32
N ARG A 129 4.58 25.02 42.74
CA ARG A 129 5.15 26.02 41.81
C ARG A 129 6.64 25.84 41.55
N ASP A 130 7.35 25.06 42.35
CA ASP A 130 8.82 24.97 42.27
C ASP A 130 9.33 23.75 41.48
N ASP A 131 8.53 22.70 41.25
CA ASP A 131 8.94 21.56 40.42
C ASP A 131 8.82 21.81 38.89
N LEU A 132 8.29 22.96 38.48
CA LEU A 132 8.34 23.46 37.09
C LEU A 132 9.55 24.39 36.83
N LEU A 133 10.39 24.58 37.84
CA LEU A 133 11.62 25.36 37.75
C LEU A 133 12.83 24.44 37.84
N TRP A 134 13.09 23.70 36.76
CA TRP A 134 14.43 23.23 36.45
C TRP A 134 15.29 24.46 36.10
N ARG A 135 15.74 25.19 37.13
CA ARG A 135 16.64 26.34 37.00
C ARG A 135 18.05 25.83 36.74
N GLY A 136 18.45 25.89 35.48
CA GLY A 136 19.84 25.62 35.11
C GLY A 136 20.26 26.01 33.70
N THR A 137 19.45 26.77 32.94
CA THR A 137 19.82 27.58 31.75
C THR A 137 18.54 28.22 31.21
N ARG A 138 18.59 29.49 30.78
CA ARG A 138 17.41 30.20 30.26
C ARG A 138 16.95 29.60 28.93
N GLY A 139 16.06 28.63 28.97
CA GLY A 139 15.23 28.21 27.85
C GLY A 139 13.79 28.11 28.33
N ARG A 140 12.89 29.00 27.87
CA ARG A 140 11.45 28.73 28.01
C ARG A 140 11.23 27.36 27.38
N ALA A 141 10.68 26.39 28.12
CA ALA A 141 10.22 25.14 27.53
C ALA A 141 9.24 25.49 26.42
N SER A 142 9.70 25.48 25.16
CA SER A 142 8.83 25.75 24.03
C SER A 142 7.93 24.54 23.92
N VAL A 143 6.69 24.67 24.38
CA VAL A 143 5.66 23.67 24.13
C VAL A 143 5.49 23.61 22.61
N SER A 144 6.07 22.58 21.99
CA SER A 144 5.92 22.31 20.55
C SER A 144 4.45 21.95 20.33
N THR A 145 3.65 22.95 19.96
CA THR A 145 2.26 22.76 19.56
C THR A 145 2.26 22.47 18.07
N ALA A 146 2.46 21.21 17.69
CA ALA A 146 2.13 20.77 16.33
C ALA A 146 0.62 21.01 16.13
N ARG A 147 0.28 21.92 15.23
CA ARG A 147 -1.09 22.31 14.87
C ARG A 147 -1.69 21.32 13.88
N ASN A 148 -0.85 20.71 13.05
CA ASN A 148 -1.19 19.53 12.25
C ASN A 148 0.02 18.56 12.16
N PHE A 149 -0.19 17.37 11.59
CA PHE A 149 0.85 16.34 11.50
C PHE A 149 2.05 16.77 10.62
N LEU A 150 1.86 17.70 9.69
CA LEU A 150 2.91 18.24 8.83
C LEU A 150 3.86 19.16 9.60
N ASP A 151 3.46 19.72 10.75
CA ASP A 151 4.34 20.55 11.58
C ASP A 151 5.50 19.77 12.22
N ILE A 152 5.42 18.43 12.18
CA ILE A 152 6.52 17.54 12.55
C ILE A 152 7.59 17.52 11.43
N LEU A 153 7.19 17.82 10.19
CA LEU A 153 8.06 17.94 9.02
C LEU A 153 8.56 19.38 8.91
N GLU A 154 9.79 19.61 9.35
CA GLU A 154 10.48 20.89 9.09
C GLU A 154 11.25 20.74 7.79
N PHE A 155 10.85 21.53 6.78
CA PHE A 155 11.51 21.58 5.48
C PHE A 155 12.73 22.52 5.56
N GLU A 156 13.85 22.09 4.99
CA GLU A 156 15.03 22.93 4.77
C GLU A 156 14.74 23.91 3.62
N GLU A 157 15.31 25.12 3.67
CA GLU A 157 15.16 26.16 2.63
C GLU A 157 15.92 25.82 1.32
N GLU A 158 16.45 24.60 1.19
CA GLU A 158 17.09 24.17 -0.05
C GLU A 158 16.11 24.31 -1.23
N VAL A 159 16.58 25.00 -2.27
CA VAL A 159 15.83 25.25 -3.51
C VAL A 159 15.56 23.90 -4.16
N GLU A 160 14.33 23.42 -4.05
CA GLU A 160 13.91 22.27 -4.82
C GLU A 160 14.00 22.65 -6.30
N GLU A 161 14.84 21.96 -7.09
CA GLU A 161 14.88 22.05 -8.57
C GLU A 161 13.60 21.48 -9.21
N THR A 162 12.44 21.64 -8.58
CA THR A 162 11.15 21.31 -9.19
C THR A 162 10.78 22.47 -10.10
N GLU A 163 10.94 22.27 -11.40
CA GLU A 163 10.47 23.21 -12.40
C GLU A 163 8.93 23.17 -12.45
N TYR A 164 8.29 24.34 -12.35
CA TYR A 164 6.85 24.48 -12.51
C TYR A 164 6.54 25.25 -13.79
N ARG A 165 5.55 24.77 -14.55
CA ARG A 165 4.93 25.52 -15.64
C ARG A 165 3.67 26.21 -15.14
N ARG A 166 3.46 27.47 -15.53
CA ARG A 166 2.22 28.20 -15.27
C ARG A 166 1.15 27.74 -16.26
N ILE A 167 -0.06 27.50 -15.77
CA ILE A 167 -1.22 27.16 -16.61
C ILE A 167 -2.00 28.45 -16.85
N ASP A 168 -1.65 29.19 -17.90
CA ASP A 168 -2.19 30.53 -18.14
C ASP A 168 -3.72 30.53 -18.32
N GLU A 169 -4.26 29.50 -18.96
CA GLU A 169 -5.71 29.32 -19.17
C GLU A 169 -6.51 29.22 -17.85
N LEU A 170 -5.91 28.69 -16.77
CA LEU A 170 -6.53 28.62 -15.45
C LEU A 170 -6.14 29.82 -14.57
N SER A 171 -4.93 30.35 -14.75
CA SER A 171 -4.38 31.43 -13.94
C SER A 171 -5.18 32.72 -14.02
N LYS A 172 -5.82 32.98 -15.17
CA LYS A 172 -6.68 34.16 -15.39
C LYS A 172 -7.93 34.21 -14.51
N TYR A 173 -8.30 33.09 -13.87
CA TYR A 173 -9.48 32.98 -13.01
C TYR A 173 -9.16 33.05 -11.51
N VAL A 174 -7.88 33.14 -11.15
CA VAL A 174 -7.48 33.36 -9.75
C VAL A 174 -7.69 34.83 -9.40
N GLU A 175 -8.48 35.10 -8.36
CA GLU A 175 -8.85 36.46 -7.97
C GLU A 175 -8.27 36.83 -6.61
N ILE A 176 -7.85 38.08 -6.45
CA ILE A 176 -7.53 38.65 -5.14
C ILE A 176 -8.76 39.38 -4.65
N ILE A 177 -9.36 38.88 -3.56
CA ILE A 177 -10.50 39.49 -2.91
C ILE A 177 -10.02 40.23 -1.67
N LYS A 178 -10.51 41.45 -1.48
CA LYS A 178 -10.20 42.29 -0.33
C LYS A 178 -11.39 42.26 0.62
N MET A 179 -11.34 41.42 1.65
CA MET A 179 -12.42 41.33 2.62
C MET A 179 -12.17 42.29 3.79
N LYS A 180 -13.18 43.10 4.12
CA LYS A 180 -13.33 43.67 5.46
C LYS A 180 -14.00 42.62 6.34
N ASP A 181 -13.74 42.64 7.64
CA ASP A 181 -14.42 41.75 8.58
C ASP A 181 -15.96 41.86 8.35
N THR A 182 -16.56 40.78 7.79
CA THR A 182 -17.94 40.54 7.26
C THR A 182 -18.37 41.11 5.87
N PRO A 183 -19.24 40.39 5.09
CA PRO A 183 -19.13 39.06 4.45
C PRO A 183 -18.85 39.12 2.92
N LEU A 184 -18.69 37.94 2.31
CA LEU A 184 -18.12 37.51 1.01
C LEU A 184 -18.71 38.11 -0.30
N SER A 185 -19.03 39.40 -0.37
CA SER A 185 -19.88 39.99 -1.43
C SER A 185 -19.18 40.56 -2.69
N GLU A 186 -17.85 40.43 -2.83
CA GLU A 186 -17.10 41.09 -3.91
C GLU A 186 -16.47 40.15 -4.99
N SER A 187 -16.68 38.82 -4.94
CA SER A 187 -16.20 37.96 -6.05
C SER A 187 -17.13 38.09 -7.26
N LYS A 188 -16.55 38.14 -8.46
CA LYS A 188 -17.29 38.04 -9.73
C LYS A 188 -18.12 36.76 -9.85
N TYR A 189 -17.80 35.74 -9.04
CA TYR A 189 -18.45 34.44 -9.03
C TYR A 189 -19.27 34.19 -7.75
N TYR A 190 -19.44 35.18 -6.88
CA TYR A 190 -20.23 35.02 -5.65
C TYR A 190 -21.72 34.92 -5.96
N GLY A 191 -22.42 33.96 -5.34
CA GLY A 191 -23.86 33.75 -5.54
C GLY A 191 -24.25 32.89 -6.74
N TYR A 192 -23.28 32.38 -7.51
CA TYR A 192 -23.54 31.41 -8.57
C TYR A 192 -23.92 30.04 -8.00
N ASP A 193 -24.98 29.44 -8.54
CA ASP A 193 -25.31 28.04 -8.34
C ASP A 193 -24.41 27.18 -9.23
N PHE A 194 -23.32 26.67 -8.63
CA PHE A 194 -22.33 25.86 -9.32
C PHE A 194 -22.81 24.41 -9.60
N GLU A 195 -24.09 24.09 -9.37
CA GLU A 195 -24.64 22.75 -9.63
C GLU A 195 -25.18 22.56 -11.06
N LYS A 196 -25.32 23.63 -11.87
CA LYS A 196 -25.84 23.56 -13.26
C LYS A 196 -24.82 24.03 -14.29
N GLU A 197 -24.16 23.10 -14.97
CA GLU A 197 -23.10 23.32 -15.97
C GLU A 197 -23.51 24.23 -17.14
N GLU A 198 -24.75 24.13 -17.59
CA GLU A 198 -25.35 24.90 -18.70
C GLU A 198 -25.54 26.41 -18.41
N ASN A 199 -25.50 26.80 -17.13
CA ASN A 199 -25.50 28.20 -16.73
C ASN A 199 -24.11 28.85 -16.84
N PHE A 200 -23.07 28.03 -16.97
CA PHE A 200 -21.69 28.45 -16.87
C PHE A 200 -21.03 28.57 -18.24
N PHE A 201 -21.25 27.60 -19.13
CA PHE A 201 -20.64 27.59 -20.46
C PHE A 201 -21.64 27.95 -21.56
N ASP A 202 -21.22 28.74 -22.53
CA ASP A 202 -21.91 28.82 -23.81
C ASP A 202 -21.73 27.52 -24.60
N LYS A 203 -22.38 27.48 -25.77
CA LYS A 203 -22.43 26.30 -26.66
C LYS A 203 -21.03 25.90 -27.16
N ASP A 204 -20.07 26.80 -27.06
CA ASP A 204 -18.69 26.66 -27.51
C ASP A 204 -17.71 26.40 -26.34
N GLY A 205 -18.22 26.30 -25.10
CA GLY A 205 -17.42 26.01 -23.91
C GLY A 205 -16.82 27.24 -23.21
N ASN A 206 -17.24 28.46 -23.54
CA ASN A 206 -16.76 29.70 -22.90
C ASN A 206 -17.66 30.15 -21.74
N ILE A 207 -17.09 30.78 -20.71
CA ILE A 207 -17.85 31.16 -19.51
C ILE A 207 -18.71 32.41 -19.72
N ARG A 208 -19.98 32.37 -19.28
CA ARG A 208 -20.86 33.55 -19.17
C ARG A 208 -20.49 34.38 -17.93
N ILE A 209 -19.98 35.60 -18.13
CA ILE A 209 -19.60 36.54 -17.03
C ILE A 209 -20.80 37.42 -16.67
N SER A 210 -21.22 37.44 -15.39
CA SER A 210 -22.17 38.45 -14.87
C SER A 210 -21.43 39.76 -14.58
N SER A 211 -21.96 40.87 -15.09
CA SER A 211 -21.39 42.21 -14.98
C SER A 211 -21.84 42.99 -13.74
N GLU A 212 -22.68 42.41 -12.87
CA GLU A 212 -23.32 43.17 -11.81
C GLU A 212 -23.07 42.53 -10.44
N ASN A 213 -22.19 43.17 -9.65
CA ASN A 213 -22.39 43.48 -8.23
C ASN A 213 -21.08 43.99 -7.63
N VAL A 214 -20.94 45.32 -7.52
CA VAL A 214 -19.95 45.96 -6.66
C VAL A 214 -20.69 46.97 -5.79
N ARG A 215 -20.63 46.81 -4.46
CA ARG A 215 -21.03 47.85 -3.50
C ARG A 215 -19.85 48.17 -2.60
N GLU A 216 -19.41 49.42 -2.61
CA GLU A 216 -18.33 49.92 -1.76
C GLU A 216 -18.79 50.19 -0.33
N PHE A 217 -17.97 49.82 0.67
CA PHE A 217 -18.03 50.39 2.02
C PHE A 217 -16.62 50.63 2.60
N GLY A 218 -16.49 51.61 3.50
CA GLY A 218 -15.28 52.33 3.93
C GLY A 218 -14.32 51.68 4.97
N LYS A 219 -13.22 52.38 5.26
CA LYS A 219 -11.91 51.96 5.82
C LYS A 219 -11.90 51.39 7.27
N ASN A 220 -11.33 50.20 7.46
CA ASN A 220 -10.06 49.91 8.18
C ASN A 220 -9.89 48.37 8.33
N GLY A 221 -8.68 47.85 8.05
CA GLY A 221 -8.33 46.43 8.19
C GLY A 221 -8.70 45.55 6.99
N VAL A 222 -8.14 45.81 5.81
CA VAL A 222 -8.38 44.97 4.61
C VAL A 222 -7.44 43.77 4.64
N LYS A 223 -7.97 42.55 4.78
CA LYS A 223 -7.19 41.32 4.59
C LYS A 223 -7.39 40.82 3.16
N GLU A 224 -6.29 40.56 2.46
CA GLU A 224 -6.32 39.98 1.11
C GLU A 224 -6.49 38.47 1.17
N TYR A 225 -7.42 37.96 0.37
CA TYR A 225 -7.70 36.55 0.17
C TYR A 225 -7.51 36.20 -1.30
N ILE A 226 -7.11 34.96 -1.57
CA ILE A 226 -7.01 34.43 -2.93
C ILE A 226 -8.23 33.54 -3.14
N HIS A 227 -9.14 33.97 -4.01
CA HIS A 227 -10.29 33.18 -4.39
C HIS A 227 -9.98 32.29 -5.59
N ILE A 228 -10.27 31.01 -5.44
CA ILE A 228 -10.06 29.98 -6.45
C ILE A 228 -11.43 29.39 -6.80
N PRO A 229 -11.99 29.76 -7.97
CA PRO A 229 -13.26 29.19 -8.42
C PRO A 229 -13.19 27.66 -8.48
N PRO A 230 -14.25 26.93 -8.10
CA PRO A 230 -14.15 25.47 -7.97
C PRO A 230 -13.87 24.71 -9.28
N PHE A 231 -14.27 25.26 -10.43
CA PHE A 231 -13.93 24.67 -11.74
C PHE A 231 -12.42 24.70 -12.03
N VAL A 232 -11.66 25.64 -11.45
CA VAL A 232 -10.19 25.68 -11.57
C VAL A 232 -9.60 24.42 -10.93
N LEU A 233 -10.13 23.98 -9.78
CA LEU A 233 -9.73 22.73 -9.14
C LEU A 233 -10.08 21.51 -9.99
N THR A 234 -11.25 21.52 -10.64
CA THR A 234 -11.69 20.45 -11.56
C THR A 234 -10.71 20.31 -12.71
N LYS A 235 -10.40 21.40 -13.41
CA LYS A 235 -9.52 21.40 -14.59
C LYS A 235 -8.07 21.13 -14.23
N LEU A 236 -7.56 21.71 -13.14
CA LEU A 236 -6.23 21.39 -12.64
C LEU A 236 -6.09 19.89 -12.35
N CYS A 237 -7.09 19.30 -11.69
CA CYS A 237 -7.11 17.87 -11.39
C CYS A 237 -7.18 17.01 -12.66
N GLU A 238 -8.04 17.38 -13.63
CA GLU A 238 -8.13 16.72 -14.92
C GLU A 238 -6.77 16.70 -15.64
N TYR A 239 -6.10 17.86 -15.71
CA TYR A 239 -4.79 17.99 -16.35
C TYR A 239 -3.70 17.21 -15.60
N ALA A 240 -3.67 17.30 -14.27
CA ALA A 240 -2.69 16.60 -13.45
C ALA A 240 -2.77 15.07 -13.63
N PHE A 241 -3.98 14.49 -13.63
CA PHE A 241 -4.14 13.06 -13.85
C PHE A 241 -3.85 12.63 -15.28
N LYS A 242 -4.22 13.45 -16.28
CA LYS A 242 -3.82 13.19 -17.67
C LYS A 242 -2.29 13.17 -17.79
N GLU A 243 -1.62 14.17 -17.22
CA GLU A 243 -0.17 14.31 -17.27
C GLU A 243 0.56 13.09 -16.70
N ILE A 244 0.26 12.72 -15.44
CA ILE A 244 0.99 11.63 -14.75
C ILE A 244 0.68 10.23 -15.30
N LEU A 245 -0.38 10.07 -16.10
CA LEU A 245 -0.71 8.80 -16.72
C LEU A 245 0.02 8.58 -18.06
N PHE A 246 0.53 9.66 -18.67
CA PHE A 246 1.29 9.61 -19.92
C PHE A 246 2.79 9.90 -19.75
N PHE A 247 3.17 10.76 -18.82
CA PHE A 247 4.53 11.25 -18.64
C PHE A 247 5.12 10.84 -17.28
N LEU A 248 6.45 10.82 -17.18
CA LEU A 248 7.20 10.47 -15.98
C LEU A 248 8.12 11.60 -15.54
N ASN A 249 8.54 11.58 -14.28
CA ASN A 249 9.48 12.56 -13.74
C ASN A 249 10.89 12.38 -14.38
N LYS A 250 11.55 13.50 -14.67
CA LYS A 250 12.90 13.56 -15.26
C LYS A 250 13.94 12.76 -14.48
N LYS A 251 13.88 12.79 -13.14
CA LYS A 251 14.80 12.06 -12.24
C LYS A 251 14.60 10.55 -12.33
N HIS A 252 13.35 10.09 -12.45
CA HIS A 252 13.03 8.68 -12.63
C HIS A 252 13.57 8.13 -13.96
N LEU A 253 13.32 8.84 -15.08
CA LEU A 253 13.86 8.47 -16.39
C LEU A 253 15.40 8.51 -16.40
N LYS A 254 16.01 9.47 -15.71
CA LYS A 254 17.47 9.53 -15.57
C LYS A 254 18.02 8.31 -14.83
N GLN A 255 17.36 7.86 -13.77
CA GLN A 255 17.76 6.66 -13.04
C GLN A 255 17.64 5.40 -13.92
N LEU A 256 16.60 5.28 -14.76
CA LEU A 256 16.51 4.21 -15.75
C LEU A 256 17.67 4.26 -16.76
N GLN A 257 18.01 5.45 -17.27
CA GLN A 257 19.16 5.63 -18.15
C GLN A 257 20.48 5.23 -17.47
N ASN A 258 20.63 5.51 -16.18
CA ASN A 258 21.82 5.14 -15.42
C ASN A 258 22.00 3.61 -15.34
N ILE A 259 20.90 2.84 -15.28
CA ILE A 259 20.95 1.36 -15.33
C ILE A 259 21.57 0.88 -16.64
N ILE A 260 21.13 1.47 -17.76
CA ILE A 260 21.63 1.12 -19.10
C ILE A 260 23.14 1.38 -19.21
N ARG A 261 23.61 2.48 -18.60
CA ARG A 261 25.00 2.93 -18.62
C ARG A 261 25.91 2.23 -17.60
N ASP A 262 25.36 1.62 -16.55
CA ASP A 262 26.17 0.93 -15.54
C ASP A 262 26.78 -0.36 -16.11
N LYS A 263 28.11 -0.45 -16.04
CA LYS A 263 28.86 -1.64 -16.46
C LYS A 263 28.58 -2.85 -15.56
N ASN A 264 28.19 -2.61 -14.30
CA ASN A 264 27.87 -3.63 -13.32
C ASN A 264 26.38 -4.04 -13.33
N ALA A 265 25.54 -3.40 -14.15
CA ALA A 265 24.18 -3.85 -14.38
C ALA A 265 24.17 -5.15 -15.19
N SER A 266 23.29 -6.09 -14.82
CA SER A 266 23.09 -7.31 -15.61
C SER A 266 22.47 -6.99 -16.98
N ASN A 267 22.57 -7.91 -17.94
CA ASN A 267 21.88 -7.75 -19.23
C ASN A 267 20.36 -7.64 -19.05
N ASN A 268 19.79 -8.37 -18.08
CA ASN A 268 18.37 -8.30 -17.75
C ASN A 268 17.98 -6.95 -17.16
N ASP A 269 18.81 -6.36 -16.27
CA ASP A 269 18.59 -5.01 -15.75
C ASP A 269 18.52 -3.98 -16.90
N LYS A 270 19.48 -4.06 -17.83
CA LYS A 270 19.55 -3.16 -19.00
C LYS A 270 18.35 -3.35 -19.92
N TYR A 271 17.97 -4.61 -20.19
CA TYR A 271 16.81 -4.93 -21.04
C TYR A 271 15.49 -4.40 -20.45
N VAL A 272 15.28 -4.59 -19.14
CA VAL A 272 14.08 -4.06 -18.45
C VAL A 272 14.08 -2.53 -18.46
N ALA A 273 15.20 -1.90 -18.09
CA ALA A 273 15.30 -0.44 -18.10
C ALA A 273 15.06 0.15 -19.50
N MET A 274 15.65 -0.44 -20.54
CA MET A 274 15.44 -0.06 -21.93
C MET A 274 13.96 -0.17 -22.32
N THR A 275 13.32 -1.28 -21.97
CA THR A 275 11.91 -1.52 -22.29
C THR A 275 10.99 -0.50 -21.59
N LEU A 276 11.30 -0.14 -20.34
CA LEU A 276 10.57 0.88 -19.59
C LEU A 276 10.69 2.27 -20.24
N ILE A 277 11.89 2.66 -20.72
CA ILE A 277 12.06 3.94 -21.43
C ILE A 277 11.35 3.90 -22.79
N LYS A 278 11.48 2.82 -23.58
CA LYS A 278 10.74 2.68 -24.85
C LYS A 278 9.22 2.76 -24.64
N ASN A 279 8.73 2.18 -23.55
CA ASN A 279 7.33 2.31 -23.16
C ASN A 279 6.95 3.76 -22.81
N ALA A 280 7.81 4.51 -22.13
CA ALA A 280 7.60 5.93 -21.86
C ALA A 280 7.52 6.75 -23.16
N VAL A 281 8.33 6.42 -24.18
CA VAL A 281 8.27 7.04 -25.52
C VAL A 281 6.94 6.80 -26.21
N ILE A 282 6.39 5.58 -26.14
CA ILE A 282 5.07 5.29 -26.71
C ILE A 282 3.98 6.01 -25.90
N SER A 283 4.10 6.05 -24.58
CA SER A 283 3.14 6.70 -23.70
C SER A 283 3.10 8.23 -23.88
N SER A 284 4.22 8.87 -24.24
CA SER A 284 4.27 10.32 -24.50
C SER A 284 3.48 10.75 -25.73
N GLU A 285 3.09 9.83 -26.62
CA GLU A 285 2.13 10.09 -27.72
C GLU A 285 0.70 10.31 -27.21
N GLN A 286 0.43 10.10 -25.91
CA GLN A 286 -0.86 10.35 -25.25
C GLN A 286 -2.06 9.53 -25.76
N HIS A 287 -1.80 8.42 -26.47
CA HIS A 287 -2.84 7.48 -26.86
C HIS A 287 -2.98 6.33 -25.86
N LEU A 288 -1.86 5.74 -25.43
CA LEU A 288 -1.78 4.60 -24.54
C LEU A 288 -1.14 5.01 -23.20
N PRO A 289 -1.79 4.85 -22.04
CA PRO A 289 -1.16 5.16 -20.75
C PRO A 289 0.03 4.24 -20.50
N GLY A 290 1.08 4.70 -19.82
CA GLY A 290 2.31 3.92 -19.64
C GLY A 290 2.12 2.55 -18.97
N CYS A 291 1.06 2.38 -18.19
CA CYS A 291 0.68 1.12 -17.54
C CYS A 291 -0.82 0.85 -17.71
N GLN A 292 -1.21 -0.41 -17.84
CA GLN A 292 -2.63 -0.82 -17.90
C GLN A 292 -3.38 -0.52 -16.60
N ASP A 293 -2.68 -0.55 -15.47
CA ASP A 293 -3.23 -0.14 -14.18
C ASP A 293 -3.03 1.36 -13.98
N THR A 294 -4.02 2.13 -14.42
CA THR A 294 -4.07 3.59 -14.24
C THR A 294 -4.26 4.00 -12.77
N GLY A 295 -4.54 3.05 -11.87
CA GLY A 295 -4.42 3.21 -10.43
C GLY A 295 -5.56 3.97 -9.77
N THR A 296 -5.49 4.06 -8.44
CA THR A 296 -6.40 4.86 -7.61
C THR A 296 -5.93 6.31 -7.62
N ALA A 297 -6.88 7.22 -7.85
CA ALA A 297 -6.65 8.65 -7.76
C ALA A 297 -6.57 9.09 -6.29
N ILE A 298 -5.43 9.65 -5.88
CA ILE A 298 -5.18 10.17 -4.54
C ILE A 298 -4.76 11.64 -4.65
N ILE A 299 -5.36 12.50 -3.85
CA ILE A 299 -5.15 13.95 -3.86
C ILE A 299 -4.91 14.40 -2.43
N LEU A 300 -3.75 15.01 -2.18
CA LEU A 300 -3.44 15.61 -0.89
C LEU A 300 -3.19 17.11 -1.08
N GLY A 301 -3.92 17.92 -0.32
CA GLY A 301 -3.85 19.38 -0.36
C GLY A 301 -3.36 19.99 0.94
N LYS A 302 -2.62 21.10 0.84
CA LYS A 302 -2.33 22.02 1.94
C LYS A 302 -2.85 23.40 1.56
N LYS A 303 -3.90 23.86 2.24
CA LYS A 303 -4.58 25.12 1.97
C LYS A 303 -4.26 26.13 3.07
N ASP A 304 -3.67 27.25 2.69
CA ASP A 304 -3.53 28.39 3.61
C ASP A 304 -4.91 29.03 3.91
N GLU A 305 -5.06 29.61 5.11
CA GLU A 305 -6.32 30.23 5.56
C GLU A 305 -6.80 31.39 4.66
N GLU A 306 -5.88 32.04 3.94
CA GLU A 306 -6.17 33.10 2.98
C GLU A 306 -6.71 32.59 1.64
N ILE A 307 -6.76 31.28 1.41
CA ILE A 307 -7.33 30.69 0.20
C ILE A 307 -8.83 30.41 0.39
N ILE A 308 -9.66 31.01 -0.47
CA ILE A 308 -11.11 30.80 -0.48
C ILE A 308 -11.50 29.94 -1.69
N THR A 309 -12.14 28.81 -1.43
CA THR A 309 -12.77 27.94 -2.44
C THR A 309 -13.85 27.10 -1.76
N THR A 310 -14.76 26.50 -2.52
CA THR A 310 -15.91 25.75 -1.98
C THR A 310 -16.04 24.37 -2.61
N TYR A 311 -16.57 23.41 -1.84
CA TYR A 311 -16.84 22.03 -2.27
C TYR A 311 -15.65 21.31 -2.92
N GLU A 312 -14.44 21.50 -2.41
CA GLU A 312 -13.19 20.98 -3.00
C GLU A 312 -13.26 19.49 -3.35
N HIS A 313 -13.81 18.66 -2.45
CA HIS A 313 -13.96 17.23 -2.69
C HIS A 313 -14.82 16.91 -3.93
N LYS A 314 -15.93 17.64 -4.15
CA LYS A 314 -16.84 17.44 -5.30
C LYS A 314 -16.09 17.72 -6.60
N TYR A 315 -15.43 18.87 -6.69
CA TYR A 315 -14.77 19.34 -7.90
C TYR A 315 -13.48 18.59 -8.22
N LEU A 316 -12.73 18.16 -7.20
CA LEU A 316 -11.59 17.26 -7.40
C LEU A 316 -12.04 15.88 -7.89
N ASN A 317 -13.15 15.33 -7.36
CA ASN A 317 -13.73 14.08 -7.90
C ASN A 317 -14.18 14.25 -9.36
N LEU A 318 -14.79 15.39 -9.71
CA LEU A 318 -15.19 15.68 -11.08
C LEU A 318 -13.98 15.76 -12.03
N GLY A 319 -12.86 16.34 -11.57
CA GLY A 319 -11.62 16.38 -12.36
C GLY A 319 -11.06 14.98 -12.65
N VAL A 320 -11.08 14.08 -11.65
CA VAL A 320 -10.74 12.67 -11.84
C VAL A 320 -11.69 12.00 -12.82
N TYR A 321 -13.00 12.18 -12.65
CA TYR A 321 -14.01 11.63 -13.56
C TYR A 321 -13.74 12.05 -15.01
N ASN A 322 -13.51 13.35 -15.25
CA ASN A 322 -13.23 13.89 -16.57
C ASN A 322 -11.96 13.28 -17.17
N ALA A 323 -10.86 13.23 -16.41
CA ALA A 323 -9.61 12.62 -16.88
C ALA A 323 -9.82 11.16 -17.31
N TYR A 324 -10.51 10.36 -16.50
CA TYR A 324 -10.73 8.95 -16.79
C TYR A 324 -11.78 8.68 -17.87
N LYS A 325 -12.80 9.54 -18.00
CA LYS A 325 -13.82 9.47 -19.05
C LYS A 325 -13.24 9.82 -20.42
N ASN A 326 -12.52 10.94 -20.50
CA ASN A 326 -12.08 11.56 -21.76
C ASN A 326 -10.81 10.92 -22.35
N ASN A 327 -10.14 10.05 -21.61
CA ASN A 327 -8.91 9.38 -22.05
C ASN A 327 -9.04 7.86 -21.97
N ASN A 328 -8.06 7.17 -22.56
CA ASN A 328 -8.01 5.71 -22.65
C ASN A 328 -7.53 5.04 -21.35
N PHE A 329 -8.05 5.51 -20.21
CA PHE A 329 -7.67 5.05 -18.88
C PHE A 329 -8.60 3.95 -18.35
N ARG A 330 -8.10 3.12 -17.44
CA ARG A 330 -8.85 1.98 -16.90
C ARG A 330 -9.65 2.35 -15.66
N TYR A 331 -10.89 1.84 -15.58
CA TYR A 331 -11.71 1.90 -14.37
C TYR A 331 -11.38 0.73 -13.44
N SER A 332 -10.74 1.02 -12.30
CA SER A 332 -10.17 0.01 -11.42
C SER A 332 -10.80 -0.03 -10.02
N GLN A 333 -11.75 0.87 -9.71
CA GLN A 333 -12.44 0.86 -8.43
C GLN A 333 -13.63 -0.10 -8.46
N LEU A 334 -13.73 -0.89 -7.39
CA LEU A 334 -14.86 -1.77 -7.11
C LEU A 334 -15.65 -1.18 -5.94
N SER A 335 -16.98 -1.15 -6.08
CA SER A 335 -17.89 -0.79 -5.01
C SER A 335 -18.46 -2.05 -4.37
N PRO A 336 -18.36 -2.23 -3.05
CA PRO A 336 -19.06 -3.30 -2.36
C PRO A 336 -20.57 -3.04 -2.42
N LEU A 337 -21.33 -4.07 -2.79
CA LEU A 337 -22.79 -4.11 -2.69
C LEU A 337 -23.21 -4.71 -1.35
N ASP A 338 -22.46 -5.74 -0.93
CA ASP A 338 -22.52 -6.36 0.38
C ASP A 338 -21.11 -6.84 0.78
N MET A 339 -21.00 -7.77 1.74
CA MET A 339 -19.72 -8.29 2.22
C MET A 339 -18.90 -9.03 1.14
N PHE A 340 -19.56 -9.63 0.15
CA PHE A 340 -18.93 -10.54 -0.81
C PHE A 340 -19.11 -10.10 -2.26
N ASN A 341 -20.22 -9.42 -2.57
CA ASN A 341 -20.53 -8.97 -3.92
C ASN A 341 -20.04 -7.55 -4.16
N GLU A 342 -19.41 -7.34 -5.31
CA GLU A 342 -18.85 -6.06 -5.71
C GLU A 342 -19.19 -5.76 -7.17
N VAL A 343 -19.20 -4.46 -7.53
CA VAL A 343 -19.39 -4.01 -8.91
C VAL A 343 -18.37 -2.94 -9.27
N ASN A 344 -17.85 -2.98 -10.50
CA ASN A 344 -16.99 -1.91 -10.99
C ASN A 344 -17.77 -0.59 -11.10
N THR A 345 -17.19 0.51 -10.63
CA THR A 345 -17.86 1.82 -10.64
C THR A 345 -17.96 2.46 -12.02
N LYS A 346 -17.27 1.88 -13.02
CA LYS A 346 -17.26 2.31 -14.43
C LYS A 346 -16.78 3.74 -14.66
N ASN A 347 -16.09 4.32 -13.68
CA ASN A 347 -15.57 5.68 -13.75
C ASN A 347 -14.29 5.92 -12.92
N ASN A 348 -13.75 4.88 -12.27
CA ASN A 348 -12.59 4.92 -11.37
C ASN A 348 -12.75 5.80 -10.12
N LEU A 349 -13.98 6.17 -9.76
CA LEU A 349 -14.31 6.82 -8.49
C LEU A 349 -14.73 5.78 -7.44
N PRO A 350 -14.68 6.10 -6.14
CA PRO A 350 -14.25 7.38 -5.54
C PRO A 350 -12.74 7.61 -5.62
N CYS A 351 -12.31 8.88 -5.58
CA CYS A 351 -10.91 9.22 -5.31
C CYS A 351 -10.68 9.49 -3.82
N GLN A 352 -9.45 9.31 -3.36
CA GLN A 352 -9.05 9.69 -1.99
C GLN A 352 -8.63 11.16 -1.99
N VAL A 353 -9.33 12.01 -1.23
CA VAL A 353 -9.05 13.45 -1.11
C VAL A 353 -8.81 13.80 0.34
N GLU A 354 -7.66 14.40 0.64
CA GLU A 354 -7.31 14.89 1.97
C GLU A 354 -6.79 16.32 1.91
N ILE A 355 -7.50 17.27 2.53
CA ILE A 355 -7.13 18.68 2.52
C ILE A 355 -6.78 19.12 3.94
N TYR A 356 -5.56 19.60 4.12
CA TYR A 356 -5.05 20.10 5.39
C TYR A 356 -5.03 21.62 5.37
N ASN A 357 -5.50 22.24 6.46
CA ASN A 357 -5.38 23.68 6.64
C ASN A 357 -4.04 24.03 7.29
N THR A 358 -3.40 25.08 6.78
CA THR A 358 -2.18 25.66 7.35
C THR A 358 -2.50 26.98 8.03
N VAL A 359 -2.37 27.02 9.35
CA VAL A 359 -2.56 28.25 10.15
C VAL A 359 -1.23 29.00 10.25
N LYS A 360 -1.01 30.02 9.43
CA LYS A 360 0.20 30.86 9.46
C LYS A 360 0.07 32.01 10.48
N LYS A 361 0.19 31.73 11.78
CA LYS A 361 0.26 32.82 12.80
C LYS A 361 1.60 33.58 12.74
N GLY A 362 1.55 34.85 12.34
CA GLY A 362 2.15 36.03 13.00
C GLY A 362 3.62 36.03 13.46
N ASN A 363 4.44 35.03 13.13
CA ASN A 363 5.85 35.03 13.50
C ASN A 363 6.63 35.99 12.59
N LYS A 364 7.48 36.81 13.20
CA LYS A 364 8.37 37.75 12.50
C LYS A 364 9.23 37.06 11.43
N LEU A 365 9.59 35.79 11.66
CA LEU A 365 10.29 34.91 10.70
C LEU A 365 9.49 34.61 9.42
N TYR A 366 8.15 34.61 9.48
CA TYR A 366 7.30 34.28 8.33
C TYR A 366 6.85 35.51 7.55
N ARG A 367 6.99 36.72 8.12
CA ARG A 367 6.84 37.98 7.36
C ARG A 367 7.90 38.13 6.26
N GLU A 368 8.99 37.36 6.34
CA GLU A 368 10.06 37.32 5.34
C GLU A 368 9.82 36.27 4.25
N ASN A 369 8.77 35.42 4.36
CA ASN A 369 8.46 34.42 3.35
C ASN A 369 7.86 35.11 2.10
N LYS A 370 8.69 35.26 1.05
CA LYS A 370 8.41 36.08 -0.14
C LYS A 370 7.23 35.60 -0.99
N GLU A 371 6.76 34.37 -0.81
CA GLU A 371 5.84 33.71 -1.76
C GLU A 371 4.33 33.95 -1.51
N GLY A 372 3.95 34.56 -0.38
CA GLY A 372 2.54 34.82 -0.04
C GLY A 372 1.73 33.55 0.25
N PRO A 373 0.38 33.64 0.35
CA PRO A 373 -0.47 32.49 0.58
C PRO A 373 -0.58 31.58 -0.64
N LYS A 374 -0.70 30.27 -0.40
CA LYS A 374 -0.78 29.24 -1.45
C LYS A 374 -1.71 28.09 -1.09
N TYR A 375 -2.25 27.45 -2.13
CA TYR A 375 -2.89 26.14 -2.06
C TYR A 375 -2.00 25.13 -2.78
N GLU A 376 -1.30 24.29 -2.01
CA GLU A 376 -0.44 23.23 -2.56
C GLU A 376 -1.22 21.93 -2.70
N LEU A 377 -1.04 21.22 -3.81
CA LEU A 377 -1.69 19.97 -4.13
C LEU A 377 -0.65 18.97 -4.65
N ILE A 378 -0.77 17.72 -4.24
CA ILE A 378 -0.09 16.60 -4.89
C ILE A 378 -1.13 15.61 -5.38
N PHE A 379 -1.07 15.29 -6.67
CA PHE A 379 -1.90 14.28 -7.32
C PHE A 379 -1.06 13.02 -7.52
N ILE A 380 -1.63 11.86 -7.18
CA ILE A 380 -0.95 10.57 -7.24
C ILE A 380 -1.88 9.55 -7.90
N ALA A 381 -1.40 8.86 -8.93
CA ALA A 381 -2.09 7.75 -9.59
C ALA A 381 -1.49 6.41 -9.13
N LYS A 382 -1.90 5.92 -7.95
CA LYS A 382 -1.24 4.78 -7.29
C LYS A 382 -1.76 3.45 -7.84
N GLY A 383 -0.90 2.69 -8.52
CA GLY A 383 -1.24 1.36 -9.00
C GLY A 383 -1.43 0.36 -7.85
N GLY A 384 -2.44 -0.52 -7.97
CA GLY A 384 -2.84 -1.47 -6.93
C GLY A 384 -1.71 -2.42 -6.52
N GLY A 385 -0.89 -2.86 -7.48
CA GLY A 385 0.28 -3.71 -7.19
C GLY A 385 1.27 -3.07 -6.22
N SER A 386 1.58 -1.77 -6.41
CA SER A 386 2.46 -1.03 -5.51
C SER A 386 1.77 -0.63 -4.19
N ALA A 387 0.45 -0.40 -4.22
CA ALA A 387 -0.32 -0.13 -3.01
C ALA A 387 -0.31 -1.33 -2.06
N ASN A 388 -0.47 -2.55 -2.59
CA ASN A 388 -0.42 -3.81 -1.85
C ASN A 388 0.97 -4.12 -1.26
N LYS A 389 2.02 -3.46 -1.76
CA LYS A 389 3.38 -3.52 -1.20
C LYS A 389 3.65 -2.38 -0.22
N THR A 390 2.66 -2.08 0.60
CA THR A 390 2.77 -1.19 1.76
C THR A 390 2.51 -2.01 3.01
N PHE A 391 3.49 -2.13 3.88
CA PHE A 391 3.45 -2.98 5.06
C PHE A 391 3.62 -2.16 6.33
N LEU A 392 2.90 -2.57 7.39
CA LEU A 392 3.05 -2.04 8.74
C LEU A 392 3.54 -3.14 9.66
N PHE A 393 4.62 -2.86 10.38
CA PHE A 393 5.19 -3.75 11.38
C PHE A 393 5.17 -3.07 12.74
N GLN A 394 4.50 -3.67 13.71
CA GLN A 394 4.50 -3.19 15.09
C GLN A 394 5.71 -3.73 15.82
N GLN A 395 6.72 -2.88 16.01
CA GLN A 395 7.95 -3.24 16.72
C GLN A 395 8.03 -2.53 18.07
N THR A 396 9.06 -2.86 18.84
CA THR A 396 9.35 -2.22 20.14
C THR A 396 10.68 -1.48 20.10
N LYS A 397 11.05 -0.81 21.20
CA LYS A 397 12.36 -0.13 21.32
C LYS A 397 13.54 -1.07 21.05
N SER A 398 13.41 -2.38 21.26
CA SER A 398 14.51 -3.35 21.08
C SER A 398 15.02 -3.47 19.65
N ILE A 399 14.19 -3.10 18.64
CA ILE A 399 14.59 -3.12 17.23
C ILE A 399 15.56 -1.98 16.88
N LEU A 400 15.59 -0.91 17.68
CA LEU A 400 16.39 0.29 17.42
C LEU A 400 17.85 0.09 17.85
N ASN A 401 18.47 -0.92 17.26
CA ASN A 401 19.89 -1.21 17.28
C ASN A 401 20.30 -1.45 15.82
N GLU A 402 21.44 -0.90 15.40
CA GLU A 402 21.82 -0.80 13.98
C GLU A 402 21.78 -2.15 13.25
N GLU A 403 22.40 -3.18 13.82
CA GLU A 403 22.43 -4.52 13.22
C GLU A 403 21.03 -5.16 13.16
N LYS A 404 20.30 -5.13 14.27
CA LYS A 404 18.94 -5.71 14.34
C LYS A 404 17.99 -5.04 13.37
N LEU A 405 18.03 -3.71 13.28
CA LEU A 405 17.19 -2.93 12.41
C LEU A 405 17.47 -3.26 10.95
N TYR A 406 18.73 -3.19 10.52
CA TYR A 406 19.06 -3.41 9.11
C TYR A 406 18.84 -4.86 8.67
N ASN A 407 19.10 -5.85 9.54
CA ASN A 407 18.79 -7.24 9.22
C ASN A 407 17.28 -7.45 9.06
N PHE A 408 16.48 -6.89 9.98
CA PHE A 408 15.02 -6.91 9.87
C PHE A 408 14.53 -6.22 8.59
N LEU A 409 15.02 -5.01 8.30
CA LEU A 409 14.61 -4.27 7.10
C LEU A 409 15.00 -5.03 5.83
N LEU A 410 16.20 -5.59 5.75
CA LEU A 410 16.65 -6.33 4.57
C LEU A 410 15.82 -7.60 4.33
N GLU A 411 15.44 -8.32 5.39
CA GLU A 411 14.50 -9.44 5.30
C GLU A 411 13.15 -8.98 4.73
N LYS A 412 12.57 -7.90 5.26
CA LYS A 412 11.28 -7.37 4.77
C LYS A 412 11.35 -6.78 3.37
N ILE A 413 12.48 -6.23 2.97
CA ILE A 413 12.72 -5.76 1.59
C ILE A 413 12.71 -6.94 0.61
N LYS A 414 13.27 -8.10 0.97
CA LYS A 414 13.20 -9.32 0.14
C LYS A 414 11.76 -9.77 -0.07
N GLU A 415 10.94 -9.74 0.98
CA GLU A 415 9.52 -10.13 0.94
C GLU A 415 8.66 -9.26 0.02
N ILE A 416 9.09 -8.02 -0.30
CA ILE A 416 8.42 -7.20 -1.31
C ILE A 416 8.39 -7.95 -2.65
N GLY A 417 9.50 -8.60 -3.00
CA GLY A 417 9.67 -9.35 -4.25
C GLY A 417 9.51 -8.49 -5.51
N THR A 418 9.29 -9.14 -6.64
CA THR A 418 9.25 -8.49 -7.96
C THR A 418 7.82 -8.18 -8.44
N SER A 419 6.82 -8.43 -7.59
CA SER A 419 5.40 -8.37 -7.93
C SER A 419 4.82 -6.98 -8.14
N ALA A 420 5.54 -5.91 -7.74
CA ALA A 420 5.14 -4.52 -7.94
C ALA A 420 5.98 -3.78 -8.99
N CYS A 421 6.70 -4.48 -9.88
CA CYS A 421 7.48 -3.88 -10.98
C CYS A 421 8.66 -3.03 -10.47
N PRO A 422 9.74 -3.65 -9.96
CA PRO A 422 11.01 -2.97 -9.76
C PRO A 422 11.63 -2.51 -11.10
N PRO A 423 12.56 -1.55 -11.09
CA PRO A 423 13.24 -1.00 -9.90
C PRO A 423 12.36 -0.07 -9.06
N TYR A 424 12.46 -0.18 -7.73
CA TYR A 424 11.59 0.56 -6.81
C TYR A 424 12.21 1.86 -6.29
N HIS A 425 11.37 2.87 -6.05
CA HIS A 425 11.66 3.89 -5.04
C HIS A 425 11.19 3.39 -3.68
N LEU A 426 12.12 2.94 -2.83
CA LEU A 426 11.78 2.37 -1.52
C LEU A 426 11.60 3.46 -0.48
N ALA A 427 10.55 3.37 0.33
CA ALA A 427 10.30 4.23 1.48
C ALA A 427 10.20 3.40 2.76
N ILE A 428 10.94 3.81 3.78
CA ILE A 428 10.95 3.21 5.11
C ILE A 428 10.68 4.32 6.13
N VAL A 429 9.68 4.13 6.99
CA VAL A 429 9.33 5.07 8.05
C VAL A 429 9.40 4.39 9.39
N ILE A 430 10.24 4.90 10.29
CA ILE A 430 10.47 4.33 11.62
C ILE A 430 9.92 5.29 12.68
N GLY A 431 8.96 4.82 13.47
CA GLY A 431 8.21 5.64 14.42
C GLY A 431 6.94 6.23 13.80
N GLY A 432 6.28 7.11 14.53
CA GLY A 432 4.97 7.65 14.19
C GLY A 432 4.11 7.76 15.44
N LEU A 433 3.26 8.78 15.48
CA LEU A 433 2.31 8.95 16.59
C LEU A 433 1.20 7.90 16.55
N SER A 434 0.95 7.33 15.37
CA SER A 434 -0.01 6.27 15.13
C SER A 434 0.36 5.47 13.88
N ALA A 435 -0.36 4.36 13.64
CA ALA A 435 -0.15 3.49 12.49
C ALA A 435 -0.46 4.19 11.17
N GLU A 436 -1.59 4.89 11.12
CA GLU A 436 -2.06 5.63 9.96
C GLU A 436 -1.13 6.81 9.61
N MET A 437 -0.59 7.52 10.61
CA MET A 437 0.42 8.56 10.36
C MET A 437 1.70 7.94 9.77
N ASN A 438 2.16 6.80 10.29
CA ASN A 438 3.34 6.12 9.79
C ASN A 438 3.16 5.73 8.31
N LEU A 439 2.08 5.01 7.98
CA LEU A 439 1.83 4.56 6.61
C LEU A 439 1.58 5.71 5.63
N LYS A 440 0.96 6.79 6.10
CA LYS A 440 0.84 8.01 5.32
C LYS A 440 2.21 8.60 4.97
N MET A 441 3.14 8.63 5.92
CA MET A 441 4.50 9.09 5.65
C MET A 441 5.24 8.16 4.69
N VAL A 442 5.01 6.84 4.76
CA VAL A 442 5.56 5.90 3.78
C VAL A 442 5.10 6.27 2.37
N LYS A 443 3.80 6.59 2.21
CA LYS A 443 3.26 7.04 0.92
C LYS A 443 3.98 8.29 0.42
N LEU A 444 4.03 9.34 1.25
CA LEU A 444 4.63 10.62 0.87
C LEU A 444 6.14 10.50 0.59
N ALA A 445 6.87 9.70 1.37
CA ALA A 445 8.28 9.40 1.15
C ALA A 445 8.50 8.67 -0.19
N SER A 446 7.66 7.68 -0.53
CA SER A 446 7.77 6.96 -1.82
C SER A 446 7.54 7.87 -3.03
N CYS A 447 6.76 8.93 -2.84
CA CYS A 447 6.50 9.96 -3.84
C CYS A 447 7.55 11.08 -3.85
N ARG A 448 8.64 10.99 -3.05
CA ARG A 448 9.64 12.05 -2.86
C ARG A 448 9.05 13.40 -2.44
N TYR A 449 7.86 13.40 -1.84
CA TYR A 449 7.18 14.63 -1.43
C TYR A 449 7.86 15.31 -0.23
N ILE A 450 8.59 14.53 0.57
CA ILE A 450 9.24 14.96 1.81
C ILE A 450 10.77 14.83 1.73
N ASP A 451 11.34 14.95 0.53
CA ASP A 451 12.80 14.82 0.31
C ASP A 451 13.61 15.91 1.01
N ASN A 452 13.03 17.11 1.13
CA ASN A 452 13.68 18.31 1.68
C ASN A 452 13.37 18.53 3.16
N ILE A 453 12.93 17.51 3.90
CA ILE A 453 12.86 17.64 5.36
C ILE A 453 14.28 17.63 5.96
N ARG A 454 14.42 18.11 7.19
CA ARG A 454 15.68 18.09 7.92
C ARG A 454 16.37 16.73 7.88
N LYS A 455 17.70 16.75 7.83
CA LYS A 455 18.55 15.55 7.79
C LYS A 455 19.00 15.06 9.18
N GLU A 456 18.69 15.84 10.23
CA GLU A 456 19.06 15.52 11.61
C GLU A 456 17.88 15.61 12.59
N GLY A 457 17.92 14.77 13.63
CA GLY A 457 16.92 14.77 14.70
C GLY A 457 17.05 15.95 15.67
N SER A 458 16.03 16.16 16.50
CA SER A 458 16.05 17.17 17.55
C SER A 458 15.36 16.70 18.83
N ILE A 459 15.59 17.41 19.94
CA ILE A 459 14.92 17.16 21.23
C ILE A 459 13.42 17.49 21.21
N PHE A 460 12.93 18.15 20.17
CA PHE A 460 11.53 18.61 20.06
C PHE A 460 10.62 17.63 19.32
N GLY A 461 11.11 16.42 19.02
CA GLY A 461 10.32 15.37 18.37
C GLY A 461 10.02 15.68 16.89
N LYS A 462 10.97 16.30 16.18
CA LYS A 462 10.86 16.58 14.74
C LYS A 462 11.26 15.36 13.90
N ALA A 463 10.61 15.21 12.75
CA ALA A 463 10.98 14.19 11.78
C ALA A 463 12.31 14.56 11.11
N PHE A 464 13.05 13.54 10.67
CA PHE A 464 14.20 13.75 9.82
C PHE A 464 14.38 12.62 8.81
N ARG A 465 15.08 12.94 7.72
CA ARG A 465 15.49 11.99 6.68
C ARG A 465 16.91 11.50 6.96
N ASP A 466 17.08 10.19 7.12
CA ASP A 466 18.35 9.57 7.49
C ASP A 466 19.12 9.08 6.24
N ILE A 467 20.00 9.95 5.74
CA ILE A 467 20.81 9.69 4.54
C ILE A 467 21.81 8.54 4.76
N LYS A 468 22.33 8.35 5.99
CA LYS A 468 23.25 7.25 6.30
C LYS A 468 22.53 5.91 6.11
N SER A 469 21.34 5.79 6.70
CA SER A 469 20.51 4.58 6.56
C SER A 469 20.09 4.32 5.11
N GLU A 470 19.74 5.36 4.35
CA GLU A 470 19.39 5.24 2.92
C GLU A 470 20.50 4.55 2.11
N ASN A 471 21.75 5.01 2.25
CA ASN A 471 22.89 4.47 1.52
C ASN A 471 23.19 3.02 1.89
N ILE A 472 23.21 2.70 3.19
CA ILE A 472 23.47 1.34 3.68
C ILE A 472 22.42 0.36 3.15
N ILE A 473 21.15 0.75 3.18
CA ILE A 473 20.05 -0.11 2.74
C ILE A 473 20.08 -0.28 1.22
N LEU A 474 20.37 0.78 0.45
CA LEU A 474 20.48 0.70 -1.01
C LEU A 474 21.58 -0.27 -1.43
N GLU A 475 22.78 -0.14 -0.86
CA GLU A 475 23.92 -1.00 -1.17
C GLU A 475 23.63 -2.48 -0.86
N ARG A 476 23.07 -2.75 0.33
CA ARG A 476 22.69 -4.11 0.74
C ARG A 476 21.58 -4.69 -0.14
N ALA A 477 20.59 -3.87 -0.50
CA ALA A 477 19.48 -4.30 -1.36
C ALA A 477 19.95 -4.59 -2.81
N GLN A 478 20.88 -3.80 -3.34
CA GLN A 478 21.48 -4.04 -4.65
C GLN A 478 22.37 -5.28 -4.69
N SER A 479 22.95 -5.66 -3.54
CA SER A 479 23.73 -6.90 -3.39
C SER A 479 22.87 -8.17 -3.28
N LEU A 480 21.53 -8.06 -3.24
CA LEU A 480 20.65 -9.21 -3.12
C LEU A 480 20.58 -10.07 -4.39
N GLY A 481 20.90 -9.52 -5.55
CA GLY A 481 20.83 -10.23 -6.83
C GLY A 481 19.44 -10.32 -7.46
N ILE A 482 18.37 -9.82 -6.83
CA ILE A 482 16.99 -9.86 -7.36
C ILE A 482 16.84 -9.02 -8.65
N GLY A 483 17.57 -7.91 -8.74
CA GLY A 483 17.61 -7.01 -9.89
C GLY A 483 16.29 -6.37 -10.29
N ALA A 484 16.31 -5.72 -11.45
CA ALA A 484 15.13 -5.18 -12.11
C ALA A 484 14.31 -6.34 -12.69
N GLN A 485 13.50 -6.96 -11.84
CA GLN A 485 12.56 -8.04 -12.14
C GLN A 485 13.22 -9.41 -12.40
N PHE A 486 14.28 -9.50 -13.21
CA PHE A 486 14.81 -10.77 -13.69
C PHE A 486 16.29 -10.97 -13.32
N GLY A 487 16.64 -10.70 -12.06
CA GLY A 487 17.99 -10.88 -11.55
C GLY A 487 18.92 -9.72 -11.90
N GLY A 488 19.89 -9.46 -11.02
CA GLY A 488 20.87 -8.40 -11.18
C GLY A 488 20.92 -7.42 -10.01
N LYS A 489 21.43 -6.22 -10.29
CA LYS A 489 21.75 -5.21 -9.27
C LYS A 489 20.56 -4.33 -8.94
N TYR A 490 19.74 -3.97 -9.92
CA TYR A 490 18.80 -2.85 -9.81
C TYR A 490 17.42 -3.24 -9.27
N PHE A 491 17.38 -3.82 -8.08
CA PHE A 491 16.12 -4.04 -7.37
C PHE A 491 15.48 -2.71 -6.94
N LEU A 492 16.30 -1.74 -6.53
CA LEU A 492 15.89 -0.41 -6.11
C LEU A 492 16.57 0.67 -6.97
N HIS A 493 15.83 1.72 -7.33
CA HIS A 493 16.37 2.97 -7.83
C HIS A 493 17.07 3.75 -6.72
N ASP A 494 16.37 3.94 -5.60
CA ASP A 494 16.81 4.67 -4.42
C ASP A 494 15.99 4.27 -3.18
N VAL A 495 16.37 4.84 -2.03
CA VAL A 495 15.74 4.62 -0.73
C VAL A 495 15.43 5.97 -0.07
N ARG A 496 14.34 6.05 0.68
CA ARG A 496 14.03 7.12 1.63
C ARG A 496 13.83 6.53 3.02
N VAL A 497 14.58 6.99 4.02
CA VAL A 497 14.43 6.56 5.41
C VAL A 497 14.01 7.75 6.27
N ILE A 498 12.78 7.71 6.79
CA ILE A 498 12.21 8.79 7.60
C ILE A 498 12.08 8.32 9.04
N ARG A 499 12.70 9.06 9.97
CA ARG A 499 12.57 8.81 11.40
C ARG A 499 11.57 9.79 12.00
N LEU A 500 10.52 9.26 12.63
CA LEU A 500 9.45 10.02 13.28
C LEU A 500 9.53 9.93 14.82
N PRO A 501 8.96 10.91 15.57
CA PRO A 501 8.70 10.73 16.99
C PRO A 501 7.77 9.53 17.22
N ARG A 502 7.84 8.92 18.41
CA ARG A 502 7.03 7.76 18.77
C ARG A 502 6.67 7.79 20.25
N HIS A 503 5.51 7.24 20.61
CA HIS A 503 5.22 6.92 22.00
C HIS A 503 6.27 5.92 22.54
N SER A 504 6.66 6.04 23.81
CA SER A 504 7.75 5.24 24.38
C SER A 504 7.53 3.73 24.25
N ALA A 505 6.27 3.29 24.40
CA ALA A 505 5.83 1.90 24.29
C ALA A 505 5.59 1.40 22.86
N SER A 506 5.74 2.25 21.84
CA SER A 506 5.41 1.92 20.44
C SER A 506 6.59 2.18 19.52
N CYS A 507 6.76 1.35 18.48
CA CYS A 507 7.69 1.58 17.38
C CYS A 507 7.10 1.05 16.07
N PRO A 508 6.11 1.73 15.47
CA PRO A 508 5.60 1.33 14.16
C PRO A 508 6.71 1.52 13.11
N ILE A 509 6.89 0.52 12.25
CA ILE A 509 7.78 0.58 11.09
C ILE A 509 6.94 0.32 9.85
N GLY A 510 6.96 1.28 8.93
CA GLY A 510 6.27 1.18 7.66
C GLY A 510 7.26 1.02 6.53
N ILE A 511 6.94 0.14 5.57
CA ILE A 511 7.74 -0.06 4.36
C ILE A 511 6.80 0.03 3.16
N GLY A 512 7.20 0.74 2.12
CA GLY A 512 6.42 0.84 0.89
C GLY A 512 7.26 1.24 -0.31
N VAL A 513 6.69 1.13 -1.51
CA VAL A 513 7.41 1.40 -2.76
C VAL A 513 6.62 2.29 -3.71
N SER A 514 7.35 3.05 -4.55
CA SER A 514 6.86 3.44 -5.87
C SER A 514 7.40 2.46 -6.92
N CYS A 515 6.53 2.05 -7.84
CA CYS A 515 6.83 1.09 -8.91
C CYS A 515 7.36 1.81 -10.16
N SER A 516 7.68 1.05 -11.23
CA SER A 516 8.02 1.62 -12.54
C SER A 516 6.96 2.59 -13.11
N ALA A 517 5.69 2.42 -12.77
CA ALA A 517 4.66 3.43 -13.02
C ALA A 517 4.72 4.52 -11.94
N ASP A 518 5.77 5.34 -11.99
CA ASP A 518 6.07 6.37 -11.00
C ASP A 518 5.30 7.68 -11.26
N ARG A 519 4.08 7.77 -10.72
CA ARG A 519 3.06 8.73 -11.15
C ARG A 519 2.57 9.63 -10.02
N GLN A 520 3.22 10.78 -9.89
CA GLN A 520 2.83 11.86 -9.01
C GLN A 520 3.21 13.20 -9.63
N ILE A 521 2.45 14.25 -9.29
CA ILE A 521 2.73 15.61 -9.75
C ILE A 521 2.34 16.62 -8.68
N LYS A 522 3.25 17.56 -8.40
CA LYS A 522 3.00 18.68 -7.49
C LYS A 522 2.37 19.83 -8.26
N CYS A 523 1.40 20.49 -7.65
CA CYS A 523 0.77 21.70 -8.15
C CYS A 523 0.65 22.71 -7.02
N TYR A 524 0.60 23.99 -7.36
CA TYR A 524 0.18 25.00 -6.40
C TYR A 524 -0.61 26.12 -7.07
N ILE A 525 -1.43 26.80 -6.28
CA ILE A 525 -2.20 27.96 -6.70
C ILE A 525 -1.86 29.10 -5.75
N ASN A 526 -1.50 30.27 -6.28
CA ASN A 526 -1.26 31.48 -5.51
C ASN A 526 -1.78 32.71 -6.28
N LYS A 527 -1.56 33.90 -5.75
CA LYS A 527 -2.02 35.16 -6.37
C LYS A 527 -1.52 35.39 -7.81
N ASN A 528 -0.44 34.73 -8.22
CA ASN A 528 0.14 34.85 -9.55
C ASN A 528 -0.45 33.83 -10.53
N GLY A 529 -1.20 32.83 -10.07
CA GLY A 529 -1.89 31.87 -10.93
C GLY A 529 -1.83 30.43 -10.44
N VAL A 530 -2.00 29.52 -11.40
CA VAL A 530 -2.00 28.07 -11.22
C VAL A 530 -0.74 27.49 -11.82
N TYR A 531 -0.05 26.64 -11.07
CA TYR A 531 1.24 26.08 -11.43
C TYR A 531 1.24 24.57 -11.28
N MET A 532 1.88 23.88 -12.24
CA MET A 532 2.00 22.43 -12.29
C MET A 532 3.47 22.05 -12.50
N GLU A 533 3.96 21.03 -11.80
CA GLU A 533 5.30 20.49 -12.01
C GLU A 533 5.49 20.03 -13.47
N ASN A 534 6.65 20.34 -14.04
CA ASN A 534 6.97 20.06 -15.43
C ASN A 534 7.59 18.65 -15.57
N LEU A 535 6.81 17.69 -16.07
CA LEU A 535 7.29 16.33 -16.33
C LEU A 535 8.10 16.25 -17.64
N GLU A 536 8.62 15.06 -17.96
CA GLU A 536 9.34 14.83 -19.19
C GLU A 536 8.41 14.48 -20.36
N HIS A 537 8.42 15.30 -21.41
CA HIS A 537 7.66 15.08 -22.64
C HIS A 537 8.47 14.46 -23.77
N GLU A 538 9.81 14.49 -23.70
CA GLU A 538 10.71 13.94 -24.72
C GLU A 538 11.57 12.80 -24.13
N PRO A 539 10.95 11.69 -23.68
CA PRO A 539 11.66 10.59 -23.03
C PRO A 539 12.65 9.88 -23.95
N ILE A 540 12.56 10.08 -25.28
CA ILE A 540 13.46 9.49 -26.27
C ILE A 540 14.93 9.83 -26.03
N LYS A 541 15.23 11.02 -25.48
CA LYS A 541 16.60 11.45 -25.15
C LYS A 541 17.27 10.62 -24.05
N TYR A 542 16.50 9.78 -23.35
CA TYR A 542 17.03 8.87 -22.34
C TYR A 542 17.46 7.52 -22.90
N LEU A 543 17.04 7.16 -24.13
CA LEU A 543 17.52 5.98 -24.83
C LEU A 543 18.98 6.17 -25.30
N PRO A 544 19.78 5.11 -25.36
CA PRO A 544 21.08 5.18 -26.02
C PRO A 544 20.91 5.38 -27.54
N GLU A 545 21.92 5.97 -28.18
CA GLU A 545 22.00 6.01 -29.64
C GLU A 545 22.03 4.58 -30.19
N ILE A 546 21.11 4.27 -31.11
CA ILE A 546 20.99 2.95 -31.72
C ILE A 546 22.00 2.89 -32.87
N THR A 547 22.92 1.93 -32.84
CA THR A 547 23.80 1.65 -33.99
C THR A 547 23.17 0.61 -34.92
N LEU A 548 23.56 0.57 -36.20
CA LEU A 548 23.09 -0.45 -37.16
C LEU A 548 23.33 -1.89 -36.68
N ASN A 549 24.36 -2.12 -35.85
CA ASN A 549 24.67 -3.42 -35.26
C ASN A 549 23.70 -3.84 -34.12
N ASP A 550 22.99 -2.89 -33.50
CA ASP A 550 22.02 -3.16 -32.42
C ASP A 550 20.66 -3.64 -32.95
N LEU A 551 20.37 -3.40 -34.23
CA LEU A 551 19.08 -3.73 -34.86
C LEU A 551 18.91 -5.23 -35.17
N HIS A 552 20.00 -6.01 -35.16
CA HIS A 552 20.01 -7.42 -35.58
C HIS A 552 20.07 -8.43 -34.41
N LYS A 553 19.89 -7.98 -33.17
CA LYS A 553 19.96 -8.83 -31.97
C LYS A 553 18.62 -8.94 -31.23
N ASN A 554 17.68 -9.71 -31.77
CA ASN A 554 16.62 -10.27 -30.93
C ASN A 554 17.14 -11.58 -30.34
N GLU A 555 17.75 -11.50 -29.14
CA GLU A 555 18.40 -12.63 -28.45
C GLU A 555 17.41 -13.60 -27.75
N GLY A 556 16.13 -13.61 -28.15
CA GLY A 556 15.09 -14.43 -27.53
C GLY A 556 14.76 -15.69 -28.34
N VAL A 557 14.38 -16.77 -27.66
CA VAL A 557 13.95 -18.02 -28.30
C VAL A 557 12.53 -17.86 -28.85
N PRO A 558 12.30 -18.00 -30.16
CA PRO A 558 10.95 -17.90 -30.73
C PRO A 558 10.12 -19.14 -30.38
N ILE A 559 8.92 -18.93 -29.85
CA ILE A 559 7.98 -19.99 -29.47
C ILE A 559 6.64 -19.76 -30.18
N ASN A 560 6.23 -20.74 -31.00
CA ASN A 560 4.91 -20.71 -31.66
C ASN A 560 3.86 -21.37 -30.76
N LEU A 561 2.95 -20.56 -30.22
CA LEU A 561 1.85 -20.96 -29.34
C LEU A 561 0.72 -21.69 -30.06
N ASN A 562 0.70 -21.70 -31.40
CA ASN A 562 -0.34 -22.38 -32.18
C ASN A 562 -0.03 -23.87 -32.42
N ASN A 563 1.12 -24.37 -31.94
CA ASN A 563 1.53 -25.76 -32.12
C ASN A 563 0.79 -26.76 -31.20
N GLY A 564 -0.03 -26.28 -30.27
CA GLY A 564 -0.72 -27.08 -29.25
C GLY A 564 0.10 -27.24 -27.97
N MET A 565 -0.60 -27.36 -26.83
CA MET A 565 -0.01 -27.29 -25.49
C MET A 565 1.15 -28.26 -25.25
N ASP A 566 1.00 -29.54 -25.66
CA ASP A 566 2.03 -30.57 -25.45
C ASP A 566 3.35 -30.23 -26.18
N LYS A 567 3.27 -29.74 -27.43
CA LYS A 567 4.46 -29.36 -28.22
C LYS A 567 5.12 -28.10 -27.66
N ILE A 568 4.33 -27.15 -27.15
CA ILE A 568 4.87 -25.96 -26.48
C ILE A 568 5.67 -26.40 -25.24
N ILE A 569 5.08 -27.25 -24.40
CA ILE A 569 5.70 -27.79 -23.18
C ILE A 569 7.00 -28.54 -23.52
N GLU A 570 6.98 -29.41 -24.53
CA GLU A 570 8.17 -30.13 -25.00
C GLU A 570 9.30 -29.16 -25.40
N CYS A 571 8.96 -28.14 -26.19
CA CYS A 571 9.92 -27.14 -26.66
C CYS A 571 10.54 -26.35 -25.49
N ILE A 572 9.72 -25.77 -24.61
CA ILE A 572 10.21 -24.93 -23.50
C ILE A 572 10.92 -25.75 -22.40
N SER A 573 10.65 -27.05 -22.30
CA SER A 573 11.34 -27.96 -21.35
C SER A 573 12.83 -28.13 -21.63
N SER A 574 13.29 -27.80 -22.85
CA SER A 574 14.70 -27.88 -23.23
C SER A 574 15.55 -26.71 -22.69
N TYR A 575 14.91 -25.63 -22.23
CA TYR A 575 15.59 -24.42 -21.76
C TYR A 575 15.56 -24.30 -20.22
N PRO A 576 16.60 -23.70 -19.62
CA PRO A 576 16.63 -23.44 -18.18
C PRO A 576 15.71 -22.26 -17.79
N VAL A 577 15.45 -22.13 -16.49
CA VAL A 577 14.89 -20.89 -15.94
C VAL A 577 15.79 -19.70 -16.28
N SER A 578 15.22 -18.50 -16.37
CA SER A 578 15.81 -17.23 -16.85
C SER A 578 15.99 -17.08 -18.38
N THR A 579 15.67 -18.09 -19.20
CA THR A 579 15.68 -17.94 -20.66
C THR A 579 14.59 -16.98 -21.14
N LEU A 580 14.95 -16.02 -21.99
CA LEU A 580 14.03 -15.13 -22.70
C LEU A 580 13.38 -15.85 -23.89
N LEU A 581 12.05 -15.83 -23.93
CA LEU A 581 11.20 -16.34 -24.99
C LEU A 581 10.49 -15.20 -25.71
N LEU A 582 10.25 -15.39 -27.01
CA LEU A 582 9.42 -14.53 -27.85
C LEU A 582 8.21 -15.34 -28.30
N LEU A 583 7.06 -15.08 -27.70
CA LEU A 583 5.84 -15.87 -27.90
C LEU A 583 5.00 -15.31 -29.05
N THR A 584 4.63 -16.16 -30.00
CA THR A 584 3.78 -15.81 -31.13
C THR A 584 2.61 -16.80 -31.25
N GLY A 585 1.38 -16.32 -31.29
CA GLY A 585 0.16 -17.12 -31.38
C GLY A 585 -0.89 -16.72 -30.34
N LYS A 586 -1.77 -17.66 -29.97
CA LYS A 586 -2.93 -17.38 -29.11
C LYS A 586 -2.63 -17.46 -27.61
N LEU A 587 -3.18 -16.51 -26.84
CA LEU A 587 -3.20 -16.50 -25.38
C LEU A 587 -4.62 -16.27 -24.86
N ILE A 588 -4.94 -16.89 -23.73
CA ILE A 588 -6.17 -16.61 -22.99
C ILE A 588 -5.85 -15.65 -21.86
N VAL A 589 -6.57 -14.53 -21.78
CA VAL A 589 -6.46 -13.56 -20.70
C VAL A 589 -7.52 -13.85 -19.66
N ALA A 590 -7.12 -14.09 -18.42
CA ALA A 590 -8.02 -14.23 -17.28
C ALA A 590 -7.31 -13.85 -15.99
N ARG A 591 -8.04 -13.36 -14.99
CA ARG A 591 -7.49 -12.99 -13.67
C ARG A 591 -8.52 -13.13 -12.55
N ASP A 592 -8.08 -12.96 -11.30
CA ASP A 592 -8.87 -12.75 -10.08
C ASP A 592 -10.30 -13.34 -10.12
N THR A 593 -11.31 -12.57 -10.54
CA THR A 593 -12.74 -12.98 -10.56
C THR A 593 -13.03 -14.13 -11.53
N ALA A 594 -12.46 -14.10 -12.74
CA ALA A 594 -12.66 -15.15 -13.74
C ALA A 594 -12.09 -16.50 -13.26
N HIS A 595 -10.92 -16.48 -12.61
CA HIS A 595 -10.32 -17.69 -12.01
C HIS A 595 -11.20 -18.25 -10.89
N LYS A 596 -11.66 -17.39 -9.99
CA LYS A 596 -12.55 -17.78 -8.89
C LYS A 596 -13.82 -18.43 -9.44
N LYS A 597 -14.49 -17.77 -10.40
CA LYS A 597 -15.74 -18.24 -10.99
C LYS A 597 -15.59 -19.61 -11.66
N ILE A 598 -14.57 -19.79 -12.50
CA ILE A 598 -14.30 -21.08 -13.17
C ILE A 598 -14.04 -22.20 -12.14
N VAL A 599 -13.24 -21.93 -11.12
CA VAL A 599 -12.90 -22.95 -10.11
C VAL A 599 -14.09 -23.28 -9.20
N GLU A 600 -14.86 -22.28 -8.77
CA GLU A 600 -16.05 -22.49 -7.94
C GLU A 600 -17.13 -23.26 -8.70
N GLN A 601 -17.39 -22.90 -9.96
CA GLN A 601 -18.31 -23.62 -10.84
C GLN A 601 -17.89 -25.08 -11.02
N TYR A 602 -16.59 -25.33 -11.18
CA TYR A 602 -16.05 -26.69 -11.25
C TYR A 602 -16.22 -27.48 -9.95
N LEU A 603 -15.94 -26.87 -8.79
CA LEU A 603 -15.98 -27.56 -7.50
C LEU A 603 -17.39 -27.76 -6.94
N HIS A 604 -18.29 -26.81 -7.15
CA HIS A 604 -19.59 -26.75 -6.48
C HIS A 604 -20.76 -27.04 -7.41
N GLU A 605 -20.65 -26.67 -8.68
CA GLU A 605 -21.73 -26.82 -9.66
C GLU A 605 -21.47 -27.98 -10.64
N ASN A 606 -20.31 -28.65 -10.54
CA ASN A 606 -19.85 -29.69 -11.47
C ASN A 606 -19.80 -29.24 -12.94
N ILE A 607 -19.62 -27.93 -13.18
CA ILE A 607 -19.43 -27.40 -14.52
C ILE A 607 -17.99 -27.68 -14.96
N PRO A 608 -17.75 -28.34 -16.10
CA PRO A 608 -16.39 -28.64 -16.56
C PRO A 608 -15.54 -27.38 -16.74
N ILE A 609 -14.24 -27.47 -16.44
CA ILE A 609 -13.30 -26.39 -16.77
C ILE A 609 -13.32 -26.18 -18.30
N PRO A 610 -13.50 -24.94 -18.77
CA PRO A 610 -13.60 -24.64 -20.20
C PRO A 610 -12.37 -25.08 -21.00
N ASP A 611 -12.58 -25.49 -22.25
CA ASP A 611 -11.50 -26.04 -23.10
C ASP A 611 -10.45 -24.99 -23.45
N TYR A 612 -10.85 -23.71 -23.59
CA TYR A 612 -9.89 -22.62 -23.81
C TYR A 612 -8.88 -22.47 -22.65
N PHE A 613 -9.19 -22.93 -21.42
CA PHE A 613 -8.25 -22.97 -20.30
C PHE A 613 -7.23 -24.12 -20.39
N LYS A 614 -7.46 -25.11 -21.25
CA LYS A 614 -6.61 -26.28 -21.50
C LYS A 614 -5.77 -26.10 -22.75
N ASP A 615 -6.35 -25.48 -23.78
CA ASP A 615 -5.78 -25.41 -25.12
C ASP A 615 -4.70 -24.33 -25.27
N TYR A 616 -4.75 -23.26 -24.46
CA TYR A 616 -3.88 -22.09 -24.60
C TYR A 616 -3.22 -21.67 -23.27
N PRO A 617 -2.03 -21.04 -23.31
CA PRO A 617 -1.43 -20.46 -22.11
C PRO A 617 -2.28 -19.32 -21.55
N ILE A 618 -2.29 -19.19 -20.22
CA ILE A 618 -3.14 -18.22 -19.51
C ILE A 618 -2.33 -16.99 -19.11
N TYR A 619 -2.62 -15.86 -19.75
CA TYR A 619 -2.06 -14.55 -19.46
C TYR A 619 -2.86 -13.82 -18.37
N TYR A 620 -2.25 -13.55 -17.23
CA TYR A 620 -2.90 -12.81 -16.16
C TYR A 620 -2.76 -11.32 -16.42
N ALA A 621 -3.81 -10.71 -16.99
CA ALA A 621 -3.85 -9.29 -17.29
C ALA A 621 -5.28 -8.75 -17.32
N GLY A 622 -5.41 -7.43 -17.37
CA GLY A 622 -6.68 -6.73 -17.59
C GLY A 622 -6.40 -5.42 -18.33
N PRO A 623 -6.93 -5.22 -19.54
CA PRO A 623 -6.54 -4.13 -20.42
C PRO A 623 -7.05 -2.78 -19.91
N ALA A 624 -6.39 -1.70 -20.32
CA ALA A 624 -6.97 -0.37 -20.30
C ALA A 624 -7.96 -0.20 -21.48
N LYS A 625 -8.68 0.93 -21.53
CA LYS A 625 -9.58 1.22 -22.65
C LYS A 625 -8.80 1.26 -23.97
N THR A 626 -9.40 0.73 -25.03
CA THR A 626 -8.80 0.74 -26.37
C THR A 626 -8.97 2.11 -27.03
N PRO A 627 -7.89 2.79 -27.43
CA PRO A 627 -7.97 4.00 -28.25
C PRO A 627 -8.59 3.72 -29.62
N ASN A 628 -9.20 4.74 -30.23
CA ASN A 628 -9.63 4.66 -31.64
C ASN A 628 -8.44 4.32 -32.54
N ASN A 629 -8.62 3.41 -33.50
CA ASN A 629 -7.60 2.92 -34.44
C ASN A 629 -6.44 2.12 -33.81
N TYR A 630 -6.56 1.71 -32.55
CA TYR A 630 -5.63 0.77 -31.92
C TYR A 630 -6.31 -0.59 -31.74
N THR A 631 -5.52 -1.66 -31.83
CA THR A 631 -5.99 -3.01 -31.53
C THR A 631 -6.37 -3.19 -30.06
N SER A 632 -5.59 -2.58 -29.16
CA SER A 632 -5.74 -2.73 -27.71
C SER A 632 -5.36 -1.46 -26.98
N GLY A 633 -5.98 -1.23 -25.82
CA GLY A 633 -5.44 -0.34 -24.80
C GLY A 633 -4.17 -0.93 -24.17
N SER A 634 -3.47 -0.17 -23.33
CA SER A 634 -2.30 -0.66 -22.60
C SER A 634 -2.62 -1.96 -21.85
N PHE A 635 -1.78 -2.98 -22.00
CA PHE A 635 -2.15 -4.35 -21.66
C PHE A 635 -0.99 -5.16 -21.04
N GLY A 636 -0.37 -4.61 -19.99
CA GLY A 636 0.68 -5.32 -19.26
C GLY A 636 0.17 -6.38 -18.26
N PRO A 637 1.08 -7.19 -17.70
CA PRO A 637 0.72 -8.28 -16.78
C PRO A 637 0.28 -7.79 -15.40
N THR A 638 -0.51 -8.61 -14.72
CA THR A 638 -0.86 -8.45 -13.29
C THR A 638 -0.07 -9.42 -12.40
N THR A 639 -0.05 -9.16 -11.10
CA THR A 639 0.71 -9.97 -10.13
C THR A 639 0.22 -11.41 -10.09
N ALA A 640 1.11 -12.36 -10.35
CA ALA A 640 0.81 -13.78 -10.46
C ALA A 640 0.34 -14.43 -9.15
N GLY A 641 0.95 -14.01 -8.02
CA GLY A 641 0.71 -14.58 -6.69
C GLY A 641 -0.76 -14.62 -6.25
N ARG A 642 -1.62 -13.75 -6.80
CA ARG A 642 -3.05 -13.72 -6.45
C ARG A 642 -3.84 -14.92 -7.00
N MET A 643 -3.30 -15.60 -8.01
CA MET A 643 -3.93 -16.78 -8.62
C MET A 643 -3.31 -18.10 -8.11
N ASP A 644 -2.36 -18.06 -7.18
CA ASP A 644 -1.67 -19.25 -6.66
C ASP A 644 -2.62 -20.29 -6.05
N ALA A 645 -3.71 -19.84 -5.42
CA ALA A 645 -4.71 -20.72 -4.79
C ALA A 645 -5.44 -21.63 -5.79
N TYR A 646 -5.48 -21.28 -7.07
CA TYR A 646 -6.22 -22.01 -8.10
C TYR A 646 -5.35 -23.00 -8.89
N VAL A 647 -4.02 -22.83 -8.86
CA VAL A 647 -3.09 -23.52 -9.77
C VAL A 647 -3.16 -25.03 -9.64
N GLU A 648 -3.13 -25.58 -8.42
CA GLU A 648 -3.11 -27.04 -8.25
C GLU A 648 -4.39 -27.68 -8.81
N ILE A 649 -5.55 -27.08 -8.54
CA ILE A 649 -6.85 -27.57 -9.00
C ILE A 649 -6.93 -27.52 -10.54
N LEU A 650 -6.49 -26.42 -11.14
CA LEU A 650 -6.50 -26.26 -12.59
C LEU A 650 -5.53 -27.25 -13.27
N MET A 651 -4.27 -27.31 -12.84
CA MET A 651 -3.25 -28.17 -13.44
C MET A 651 -3.57 -29.66 -13.29
N LYS A 652 -4.15 -30.07 -12.16
CA LYS A 652 -4.64 -31.45 -11.96
C LYS A 652 -5.65 -31.87 -13.03
N ASN A 653 -6.40 -30.91 -13.56
CA ASN A 653 -7.40 -31.10 -14.62
C ASN A 653 -6.89 -30.73 -16.02
N LYS A 654 -5.56 -30.69 -16.21
CA LYS A 654 -4.90 -30.31 -17.48
C LYS A 654 -5.24 -28.90 -17.98
N ALA A 655 -5.66 -28.02 -17.07
CA ALA A 655 -5.94 -26.62 -17.36
C ALA A 655 -4.83 -25.72 -16.79
N SER A 656 -4.60 -24.57 -17.40
CA SER A 656 -3.60 -23.58 -16.97
C SER A 656 -2.20 -24.17 -16.79
N LEU A 657 -1.80 -25.13 -17.66
CA LEU A 657 -0.48 -25.77 -17.60
C LEU A 657 0.65 -24.76 -17.82
N ILE A 658 0.43 -23.75 -18.65
CA ILE A 658 1.34 -22.61 -18.82
C ILE A 658 0.62 -21.35 -18.36
N SER A 659 1.19 -20.67 -17.37
CA SER A 659 0.73 -19.36 -16.91
C SER A 659 1.74 -18.28 -17.27
N LEU A 660 1.27 -17.08 -17.62
CA LEU A 660 2.08 -15.92 -18.01
C LEU A 660 1.63 -14.71 -17.20
N ALA A 661 2.52 -14.09 -16.42
CA ALA A 661 2.17 -12.95 -15.56
C ALA A 661 3.42 -12.18 -15.11
N LYS A 662 3.36 -11.46 -13.97
CA LYS A 662 4.54 -10.84 -13.34
C LYS A 662 4.69 -11.21 -11.87
N GLY A 663 5.93 -11.16 -11.39
CA GLY A 663 6.29 -11.35 -9.99
C GLY A 663 6.67 -12.80 -9.63
N ASN A 664 7.30 -12.96 -8.47
CA ASN A 664 7.57 -14.25 -7.85
C ASN A 664 6.27 -14.92 -7.34
N ARG A 665 6.30 -16.26 -7.21
CA ARG A 665 5.13 -17.08 -6.82
C ARG A 665 5.47 -17.98 -5.63
N SER A 666 4.45 -18.55 -5.00
CA SER A 666 4.60 -19.46 -3.86
C SER A 666 5.12 -20.84 -4.26
N SER A 667 5.61 -21.58 -3.26
CA SER A 667 6.06 -22.97 -3.42
C SER A 667 4.97 -23.92 -3.92
N ILE A 668 3.69 -23.61 -3.70
CA ILE A 668 2.54 -24.38 -4.22
C ILE A 668 2.60 -24.45 -5.75
N VAL A 669 2.93 -23.33 -6.40
CA VAL A 669 3.01 -23.24 -7.86
C VAL A 669 4.19 -24.05 -8.36
N ARG A 670 5.37 -23.89 -7.75
CA ARG A 670 6.56 -24.68 -8.08
C ARG A 670 6.30 -26.18 -7.99
N ASN A 671 5.68 -26.62 -6.89
CA ASN A 671 5.37 -28.02 -6.67
C ASN A 671 4.31 -28.52 -7.68
N SER A 672 3.33 -27.69 -8.04
CA SER A 672 2.31 -28.02 -9.04
C SER A 672 2.89 -28.13 -10.44
N CYS A 673 3.74 -27.19 -10.86
CA CYS A 673 4.47 -27.24 -12.12
C CYS A 673 5.28 -28.54 -12.24
N LYS A 674 6.01 -28.92 -11.18
CA LYS A 674 6.75 -30.18 -11.13
C LYS A 674 5.87 -31.42 -11.23
N LYS A 675 4.72 -31.41 -10.55
CA LYS A 675 3.82 -32.57 -10.46
C LYS A 675 3.00 -32.80 -11.72
N TYR A 676 2.58 -31.72 -12.40
CA TYR A 676 1.65 -31.77 -13.53
C TYR A 676 2.27 -31.28 -14.84
N ASN A 677 3.60 -31.22 -14.92
CA ASN A 677 4.34 -30.83 -16.11
C ASN A 677 4.02 -29.40 -16.61
N GLY A 678 3.82 -28.47 -15.66
CA GLY A 678 3.45 -27.08 -15.93
C GLY A 678 4.62 -26.10 -15.92
N PHE A 679 4.36 -24.87 -16.37
CA PHE A 679 5.32 -23.77 -16.44
C PHE A 679 4.71 -22.45 -15.97
N TYR A 680 5.57 -21.59 -15.42
CA TYR A 680 5.26 -20.18 -15.21
C TYR A 680 6.26 -19.30 -15.96
N LEU A 681 5.72 -18.48 -16.84
CA LEU A 681 6.44 -17.49 -17.62
C LEU A 681 6.23 -16.09 -17.01
N GLY A 682 7.32 -15.36 -16.81
CA GLY A 682 7.32 -13.99 -16.32
C GLY A 682 7.46 -13.00 -17.46
N SER A 683 6.40 -12.22 -17.72
CA SER A 683 6.47 -11.04 -18.58
C SER A 683 6.99 -9.82 -17.80
N ILE A 684 7.58 -8.86 -18.51
CA ILE A 684 8.05 -7.62 -17.90
C ILE A 684 6.86 -6.84 -17.36
N GLY A 685 6.89 -6.55 -16.06
CA GLY A 685 5.87 -5.74 -15.39
C GLY A 685 6.16 -4.25 -15.53
N GLY A 686 5.12 -3.47 -15.84
CA GLY A 686 5.25 -2.01 -16.02
C GLY A 686 4.95 -1.55 -17.45
N PRO A 687 5.64 -2.06 -18.49
CA PRO A 687 5.55 -1.51 -19.83
C PRO A 687 4.28 -1.97 -20.57
N GLY A 688 3.13 -1.41 -20.22
CA GLY A 688 1.83 -1.82 -20.77
C GLY A 688 1.53 -1.25 -22.17
N ALA A 689 2.06 -0.07 -22.50
CA ALA A 689 1.81 0.60 -23.78
C ALA A 689 2.59 -0.05 -24.93
N ILE A 690 3.87 -0.40 -24.71
CA ILE A 690 4.69 -1.06 -25.74
C ILE A 690 4.16 -2.46 -26.09
N LEU A 691 3.71 -3.22 -25.09
CA LEU A 691 3.11 -4.54 -25.33
C LEU A 691 1.84 -4.42 -26.17
N ALA A 692 0.98 -3.45 -25.87
CA ALA A 692 -0.23 -3.21 -26.63
C ALA A 692 0.05 -2.75 -28.08
N LYS A 693 1.04 -1.87 -28.29
CA LYS A 693 1.37 -1.32 -29.61
C LYS A 693 2.09 -2.32 -30.52
N ASN A 694 3.03 -3.10 -29.96
CA ASN A 694 3.93 -3.91 -30.77
C ASN A 694 3.57 -5.40 -30.78
N ASN A 695 3.01 -5.92 -29.68
CA ASN A 695 2.91 -7.36 -29.49
C ASN A 695 1.49 -7.90 -29.59
N ILE A 696 0.45 -7.09 -29.38
CA ILE A 696 -0.95 -7.56 -29.39
C ILE A 696 -1.61 -7.19 -30.72
N GLN A 697 -2.03 -8.20 -31.46
CA GLN A 697 -2.56 -8.08 -32.83
C GLN A 697 -4.08 -8.17 -32.91
N ASN A 698 -4.72 -8.81 -31.92
CA ASN A 698 -6.17 -8.93 -31.83
C ASN A 698 -6.61 -9.14 -30.38
N VAL A 699 -7.80 -8.65 -30.02
CA VAL A 699 -8.41 -8.84 -28.70
C VAL A 699 -9.91 -9.11 -28.85
N GLN A 700 -10.37 -10.26 -28.36
CA GLN A 700 -11.76 -10.65 -28.37
C GLN A 700 -12.22 -11.09 -26.98
N VAL A 701 -13.33 -10.56 -26.48
CA VAL A 701 -13.99 -11.10 -25.27
C VAL A 701 -14.70 -12.40 -25.66
N ILE A 702 -14.39 -13.49 -24.95
CA ILE A 702 -14.94 -14.82 -25.24
C ILE A 702 -15.79 -15.40 -24.10
N ASP A 703 -15.63 -14.90 -22.87
CA ASP A 703 -16.44 -15.32 -21.73
C ASP A 703 -16.49 -14.23 -20.64
N PHE A 704 -17.53 -14.30 -19.81
CA PHE A 704 -17.84 -13.36 -18.72
C PHE A 704 -17.77 -11.86 -19.10
N PRO A 705 -18.46 -11.41 -20.18
CA PRO A 705 -18.42 -10.02 -20.62
C PRO A 705 -18.88 -9.01 -19.55
N GLU A 706 -19.70 -9.45 -18.59
CA GLU A 706 -20.16 -8.65 -17.47
C GLU A 706 -19.04 -8.17 -16.54
N LEU A 707 -17.89 -8.86 -16.53
CA LEU A 707 -16.75 -8.54 -15.68
C LEU A 707 -15.88 -7.38 -16.20
N GLY A 708 -16.19 -6.85 -17.39
CA GLY A 708 -15.45 -5.74 -17.99
C GLY A 708 -13.98 -6.07 -18.20
N MET A 709 -13.07 -5.35 -17.54
CA MET A 709 -11.62 -5.59 -17.68
C MET A 709 -11.13 -6.93 -17.12
N GLU A 710 -11.94 -7.63 -16.30
CA GLU A 710 -11.65 -8.99 -15.81
C GLU A 710 -12.35 -10.09 -16.61
N ALA A 711 -13.03 -9.76 -17.71
CA ALA A 711 -13.59 -10.75 -18.62
C ALA A 711 -12.50 -11.66 -19.19
N VAL A 712 -12.90 -12.82 -19.72
CA VAL A 712 -11.97 -13.70 -20.42
C VAL A 712 -11.79 -13.21 -21.83
N HIS A 713 -10.54 -12.96 -22.23
CA HIS A 713 -10.22 -12.54 -23.59
C HIS A 713 -9.39 -13.60 -24.31
N LEU A 714 -9.61 -13.76 -25.60
CA LEU A 714 -8.67 -14.40 -26.52
C LEU A 714 -7.87 -13.31 -27.21
N ILE A 715 -6.54 -13.40 -27.14
CA ILE A 715 -5.64 -12.45 -27.81
C ILE A 715 -4.68 -13.19 -28.73
N ASP A 716 -4.39 -12.56 -29.87
CA ASP A 716 -3.32 -12.97 -30.78
C ASP A 716 -2.09 -12.09 -30.50
N VAL A 717 -0.94 -12.72 -30.27
CA VAL A 717 0.32 -12.02 -29.98
C VAL A 717 1.43 -12.38 -30.96
N VAL A 718 2.37 -11.44 -31.13
CA VAL A 718 3.60 -11.61 -31.91
C VAL A 718 4.79 -11.13 -31.10
N ASP A 719 5.87 -11.91 -31.10
CA ASP A 719 7.14 -11.64 -30.41
C ASP A 719 6.98 -11.17 -28.95
N PHE A 720 5.97 -11.71 -28.26
CA PHE A 720 5.63 -11.27 -26.91
C PHE A 720 6.72 -11.73 -25.92
N PRO A 721 7.40 -10.83 -25.22
CA PRO A 721 8.55 -11.19 -24.40
C PRO A 721 8.13 -11.81 -23.06
N ALA A 722 8.72 -12.97 -22.74
CA ALA A 722 8.52 -13.66 -21.46
C ALA A 722 9.76 -14.45 -21.04
N PHE A 723 10.03 -14.55 -19.74
CA PHE A 723 11.12 -15.35 -19.19
C PHE A 723 10.58 -16.64 -18.57
N ILE A 724 11.29 -17.76 -18.69
CA ILE A 724 10.97 -18.96 -17.90
C ILE A 724 11.29 -18.69 -16.43
N VAL A 725 10.28 -18.59 -15.57
CA VAL A 725 10.49 -18.32 -14.13
C VAL A 725 10.42 -19.61 -13.31
N ILE A 726 9.43 -20.46 -13.57
CA ILE A 726 9.31 -21.79 -12.97
C ILE A 726 9.15 -22.82 -14.09
N ASP A 727 9.97 -23.87 -14.05
CA ASP A 727 9.90 -24.96 -15.01
C ASP A 727 9.15 -26.20 -14.47
N ASN A 728 8.93 -27.17 -15.35
CA ASN A 728 8.32 -28.46 -15.04
C ASN A 728 9.20 -29.41 -14.22
N LYS A 729 10.43 -29.02 -13.86
CA LYS A 729 11.36 -29.80 -13.02
C LYS A 729 11.33 -29.31 -11.58
N GLY A 730 10.64 -28.19 -11.32
CA GLY A 730 10.54 -27.54 -10.03
C GLY A 730 11.68 -26.57 -9.75
N ASN A 731 12.43 -26.16 -10.77
CA ASN A 731 13.36 -25.03 -10.65
C ASN A 731 12.56 -23.74 -10.63
N ASP A 732 12.97 -22.81 -9.76
CA ASP A 732 12.36 -21.49 -9.62
C ASP A 732 13.46 -20.44 -9.56
N PHE A 733 13.41 -19.52 -10.53
CA PHE A 733 14.38 -18.45 -10.70
C PHE A 733 14.60 -17.60 -9.43
N TYR A 734 13.53 -17.35 -8.66
CA TYR A 734 13.60 -16.46 -7.49
C TYR A 734 13.97 -17.19 -6.20
N ASN A 735 13.86 -18.52 -6.15
CA ASN A 735 14.00 -19.31 -4.93
C ASN A 735 15.39 -19.17 -4.27
N GLN A 736 16.41 -18.77 -5.03
CA GLN A 736 17.75 -18.48 -4.51
C GLN A 736 17.83 -17.21 -3.64
N TRP A 737 16.92 -16.24 -3.82
CA TRP A 737 16.91 -14.97 -3.09
C TRP A 737 15.68 -14.81 -2.18
N ILE A 738 14.56 -15.38 -2.60
CA ILE A 738 13.27 -15.35 -1.92
C ILE A 738 12.82 -16.82 -1.77
N PRO A 739 13.43 -17.59 -0.85
CA PRO A 739 13.02 -18.97 -0.61
C PRO A 739 11.58 -18.98 -0.09
N SER A 740 10.71 -19.64 -0.85
CA SER A 740 9.25 -19.73 -0.63
C SER A 740 8.85 -20.87 0.28
#